data_AF-A0A9W7ZZV2-F1
#
_entry.id   AF-A0A9W7ZZV2-F1
#
_cell.length_a   1.000
_cell.length_b   1.000
_cell.length_c   1.000
_cell.angle_alpha   90.00
_cell.angle_beta   90.00
_cell.angle_gamma   90.00
#
_symmetry.space_group_name_H-M   'P 1'
#
loop_
_entity.id
_entity.type
_entity.pdbx_description
1 polymer ?
#
loop_
_entity_poly.entity_id
_entity_poly.type
_entity_poly.pdbx_seq_one_letter_code
_entity_poly.pdbx_strand_id
1 'polypeptide(L)'
;MQYYKKESYEQSDPRSTFVHMHLASSSQTVQDDRLEECRESPPEHKKSFQTESNNTTDLSGSESEYYIYQNKWRFVTVLIGILLSFFLETIDQTIVAATLSTIGSEFNAFTQTGWIPSAYMLTLTAFQPIYGNLSDIFGRRSVIVLSIAIFVLGSALCGAAQNMTWLISSRAVAGIGGAGIVAMATVTISDLVPMKERANYFSLLSIVMALSYAIGPAIGGLFADKVSWRWAFYINVPVAAVAVVIIIWLLRIPRKMARTWNVCAQKIDFGGITLFLCFMVPLLLAFNWAGKEYKWSSAVVISLLCVSAALGIAFVCFEKWVAPEPMIPMDAFKQRNIVLLLLTHFCAGVMMFSFVYYTPMLIIVSHNATATISGICLLPILISLSLVSLVVSWSIPKFGLHRTYIIFAMAGLSLGSGIFTLLKRDSPIGMVLGFLFIPGICLGFMFPIVTVGVQVSAKPQHITAVTTLVPFAFAIAGALGLSILGSVLTNTFKAGISDFITDYPEYTQLASNVLDKPSLIWTSSISEDARNKIIDAFVKSLHLIFYANAGISGLGFILSLGLKKFKLRSLSTLRPNQVTLALLKPDLCASAEAVEKTLKTIESEIDPMQIVAKRSVLWSINDAQEFYREHEGKFFYKRLVGYMTNGEFIAMVLKGPDVISRWRKLIGPTRPPRARISDPNSLRAQFGITDTRNSFHGSDSMETSLREIPLLFPDIDIKTILEQTNKNNSP
;
A
#
# COMPACT_ATOMS: atom_id res chain seq x y z
N MET A 1 64.56 -0.69 -17.94
CA MET A 1 64.70 0.58 -17.19
C MET A 1 64.01 0.34 -15.85
N GLN A 2 64.71 0.23 -14.70
CA GLN A 2 65.43 1.28 -13.95
C GLN A 2 64.46 2.35 -13.37
N TYR A 3 64.46 2.70 -12.07
CA TYR A 3 65.37 2.34 -10.95
C TYR A 3 64.67 2.50 -9.55
N TYR A 4 64.81 1.52 -8.63
CA TYR A 4 64.87 1.55 -7.12
C TYR A 4 63.83 2.40 -6.30
N LYS A 5 63.60 2.31 -4.97
CA LYS A 5 64.01 1.50 -3.76
C LYS A 5 62.80 1.59 -2.77
N LYS A 6 62.39 0.64 -1.89
CA LYS A 6 62.98 -0.02 -0.69
C LYS A 6 63.46 0.97 0.41
N GLU A 7 63.32 0.78 1.74
CA GLU A 7 62.85 -0.28 2.67
C GLU A 7 61.84 0.35 3.71
N SER A 8 60.90 -0.27 4.48
CA SER A 8 60.34 -1.64 4.75
C SER A 8 60.71 -2.37 6.07
N TYR A 9 59.97 -2.16 7.20
CA TYR A 9 60.03 -2.90 8.51
C TYR A 9 58.63 -2.94 9.22
N GLU A 10 57.98 -4.11 9.39
CA GLU A 10 57.81 -5.00 10.59
C GLU A 10 56.55 -4.67 11.47
N GLN A 11 55.56 -5.58 11.64
CA GLN A 11 55.42 -6.73 12.59
C GLN A 11 55.31 -6.30 14.07
N SER A 12 54.42 -6.83 14.93
CA SER A 12 53.85 -8.20 15.04
C SER A 12 52.43 -8.31 15.65
N ASP A 13 51.74 -9.45 15.43
CA ASP A 13 50.62 -10.01 16.23
C ASP A 13 51.09 -11.37 16.80
N PRO A 14 50.77 -11.74 18.07
CA PRO A 14 49.80 -12.82 18.26
C PRO A 14 48.94 -12.77 19.56
N ARG A 15 47.61 -12.86 19.39
CA ARG A 15 46.65 -13.79 20.07
C ARG A 15 46.61 -13.97 21.61
N SER A 16 45.37 -14.13 22.13
CA SER A 16 44.96 -14.73 23.43
C SER A 16 45.29 -13.90 24.70
N THR A 17 44.57 -14.00 25.84
CA THR A 17 43.72 -15.08 26.40
C THR A 17 42.51 -14.53 27.19
N PHE A 18 41.52 -15.39 27.50
CA PHE A 18 40.44 -15.16 28.49
C PHE A 18 40.96 -14.86 29.91
N VAL A 19 40.14 -14.21 30.75
CA VAL A 19 39.79 -14.65 32.13
C VAL A 19 38.61 -13.83 32.68
N HIS A 20 37.72 -14.48 33.45
CA HIS A 20 36.69 -13.85 34.29
C HIS A 20 37.19 -13.72 35.74
N MET A 21 36.85 -12.64 36.46
CA MET A 21 36.63 -12.77 37.92
C MET A 21 35.65 -11.73 38.50
N HIS A 22 34.96 -12.12 39.58
CA HIS A 22 34.08 -11.27 40.39
C HIS A 22 34.84 -10.56 41.52
N LEU A 23 34.24 -9.49 42.07
CA LEU A 23 34.06 -9.11 43.49
C LEU A 23 33.52 -7.64 43.50
N ALA A 24 32.47 -7.19 44.19
CA ALA A 24 31.66 -7.63 45.34
C ALA A 24 32.22 -7.33 46.74
N SER A 25 31.81 -6.18 47.33
CA SER A 25 31.89 -5.84 48.77
C SER A 25 30.99 -4.64 49.11
N SER A 26 30.44 -4.56 50.33
CA SER A 26 29.43 -3.56 50.73
C SER A 26 29.44 -3.20 52.23
N SER A 27 29.38 -1.92 52.58
CA SER A 27 29.06 -1.32 53.91
C SER A 27 28.89 0.22 53.73
N GLN A 28 28.01 1.00 54.40
CA GLN A 28 27.52 1.11 55.79
C GLN A 28 28.55 1.70 56.79
N THR A 29 28.25 2.62 57.73
CA THR A 29 27.09 3.53 58.02
C THR A 29 27.44 4.58 59.10
N VAL A 30 26.83 5.78 59.07
CA VAL A 30 26.67 6.79 60.16
C VAL A 30 25.37 7.59 59.84
N GLN A 31 24.42 8.06 60.69
CA GLN A 31 24.15 8.19 62.15
C GLN A 31 24.19 9.64 62.73
N ASP A 32 23.55 9.84 63.90
CA ASP A 32 23.46 11.01 64.82
C ASP A 32 22.72 12.29 64.33
N ASP A 33 21.85 12.97 65.11
CA ASP A 33 21.05 12.57 66.30
C ASP A 33 19.78 13.47 66.48
N ARG A 34 19.03 13.36 67.59
CA ARG A 34 17.63 13.86 67.81
C ARG A 34 17.47 15.13 68.68
N LEU A 35 16.26 15.72 68.65
CA LEU A 35 15.31 16.09 69.76
C LEU A 35 14.32 17.21 69.30
N GLU A 36 12.99 16.99 69.26
CA GLU A 36 11.92 17.43 70.21
C GLU A 36 11.56 18.94 70.19
N GLU A 37 10.32 19.43 70.37
CA GLU A 37 8.94 18.88 70.26
C GLU A 37 7.92 20.06 70.30
N CYS A 38 6.82 20.09 69.50
CA CYS A 38 5.50 20.68 69.89
C CYS A 38 4.37 20.68 68.81
N ARG A 39 3.27 19.96 69.14
CA ARG A 39 1.82 20.24 68.89
C ARG A 39 1.21 20.45 67.48
N GLU A 40 0.01 19.87 67.34
CA GLU A 40 -0.98 19.87 66.24
C GLU A 40 -1.86 21.15 66.25
N SER A 41 -2.78 21.48 65.33
CA SER A 41 -3.03 21.33 63.86
C SER A 41 -4.40 22.03 63.57
N PRO A 42 -5.06 22.01 62.38
CA PRO A 42 -4.68 21.94 60.96
C PRO A 42 -5.28 23.17 60.19
N PRO A 43 -5.79 23.07 58.94
CA PRO A 43 -5.10 22.88 57.66
C PRO A 43 -5.28 24.05 56.65
N GLU A 44 -4.38 24.19 55.67
CA GLU A 44 -4.79 24.59 54.31
C GLU A 44 -3.80 24.15 53.21
N HIS A 45 -4.23 24.22 51.94
CA HIS A 45 -3.59 23.53 50.81
C HIS A 45 -2.17 24.02 50.45
N LYS A 46 -1.23 23.06 50.35
CA LYS A 46 -0.10 23.15 49.41
C LYS A 46 -0.21 22.04 48.36
N LYS A 47 -0.35 22.42 47.08
CA LYS A 47 -0.06 21.52 45.96
C LYS A 47 1.45 21.38 45.84
N SER A 48 1.96 20.15 45.81
CA SER A 48 3.37 19.88 45.54
C SER A 48 3.72 20.16 44.08
N PHE A 49 4.93 20.66 43.84
CA PHE A 49 5.51 20.68 42.49
C PHE A 49 5.67 19.23 42.01
N GLN A 50 5.09 18.93 40.84
CA GLN A 50 5.55 17.81 40.02
C GLN A 50 6.39 18.38 38.88
N THR A 51 7.62 17.87 38.73
CA THR A 51 8.52 18.25 37.65
C THR A 51 8.02 17.60 36.36
N GLU A 52 7.45 18.38 35.44
CA GLU A 52 7.07 17.87 34.12
C GLU A 52 8.33 17.44 33.36
N SER A 53 8.52 16.12 33.22
CA SER A 53 9.61 15.57 32.40
C SER A 53 9.27 15.76 30.92
N ASN A 54 10.19 16.41 30.19
CA ASN A 54 9.91 16.92 28.85
C ASN A 54 9.51 15.83 27.84
N ASN A 55 8.34 15.99 27.20
CA ASN A 55 7.89 15.22 26.03
C ASN A 55 8.79 15.48 24.80
N THR A 56 9.98 14.90 24.79
CA THR A 56 11.00 15.04 23.73
C THR A 56 11.00 13.88 22.72
N THR A 57 10.21 12.83 22.96
CA THR A 57 10.24 11.59 22.17
C THR A 57 9.57 11.67 20.79
N ASP A 58 8.52 12.47 20.64
CA ASP A 58 7.61 12.36 19.47
C ASP A 58 8.20 12.84 18.13
N LEU A 59 9.22 13.72 18.14
CA LEU A 59 9.83 14.23 16.91
C LEU A 59 10.60 13.14 16.14
N SER A 60 11.23 12.21 16.87
CA SER A 60 12.11 11.15 16.33
C SER A 60 11.42 10.15 15.39
N GLY A 61 10.09 10.00 15.49
CA GLY A 61 9.31 9.11 14.63
C GLY A 61 9.24 9.58 13.18
N SER A 62 9.28 10.89 12.94
CA SER A 62 9.06 11.47 11.59
C SER A 62 10.28 11.37 10.67
N GLU A 63 11.49 11.57 11.22
CA GLU A 63 12.74 11.46 10.46
C GLU A 63 13.03 10.01 10.03
N SER A 64 12.65 9.05 10.88
CA SER A 64 13.02 7.64 10.73
C SER A 64 12.13 6.85 9.77
N GLU A 65 10.89 7.29 9.51
CA GLU A 65 10.06 6.78 8.40
C GLU A 65 10.67 7.15 7.03
N TYR A 66 11.25 8.35 6.86
CA TYR A 66 11.86 8.79 5.58
C TYR A 66 13.25 8.22 5.30
N TYR A 67 13.98 7.73 6.31
CA TYR A 67 15.37 7.28 6.17
C TYR A 67 15.55 6.13 5.16
N ILE A 68 14.58 5.22 5.04
CA ILE A 68 14.67 4.12 4.06
C ILE A 68 14.58 4.66 2.63
N TYR A 69 13.60 5.52 2.34
CA TYR A 69 13.40 6.13 1.02
C TYR A 69 14.60 6.97 0.58
N GLN A 70 15.30 7.63 1.51
CA GLN A 70 16.55 8.36 1.21
C GLN A 70 17.68 7.42 0.75
N ASN A 71 17.79 6.22 1.33
CA ASN A 71 18.77 5.20 0.90
C ASN A 71 18.22 4.41 -0.29
N LYS A 72 18.36 4.99 -1.50
CA LYS A 72 17.83 4.45 -2.77
C LYS A 72 18.09 2.96 -3.00
N TRP A 73 19.32 2.48 -2.76
CA TRP A 73 19.66 1.06 -2.92
C TRP A 73 18.86 0.18 -1.97
N ARG A 74 18.83 0.52 -0.68
CA ARG A 74 18.08 -0.24 0.32
C ARG A 74 16.57 -0.21 0.05
N PHE A 75 16.04 0.95 -0.37
CA PHE A 75 14.64 1.10 -0.77
C PHE A 75 14.28 0.21 -1.98
N VAL A 76 15.07 0.26 -3.07
CA VAL A 76 14.82 -0.55 -4.27
C VAL A 76 14.89 -2.04 -3.97
N THR A 77 15.88 -2.52 -3.21
CA THR A 77 15.96 -3.95 -2.87
C THR A 77 14.81 -4.39 -1.98
N VAL A 78 14.38 -3.58 -0.99
CA VAL A 78 13.18 -3.87 -0.19
C VAL A 78 11.92 -3.92 -1.04
N LEU A 79 11.76 -2.97 -1.97
CA LEU A 79 10.65 -2.95 -2.93
C LEU A 79 10.66 -4.21 -3.81
N ILE A 80 11.81 -4.65 -4.31
CA ILE A 80 11.96 -5.91 -5.05
C ILE A 80 11.52 -7.11 -4.18
N GLY A 81 11.87 -7.16 -2.90
CA GLY A 81 11.41 -8.22 -1.98
C GLY A 81 9.87 -8.26 -1.83
N ILE A 82 9.23 -7.09 -1.74
CA ILE A 82 7.76 -6.97 -1.66
C ILE A 82 7.12 -7.38 -2.99
N LEU A 83 7.61 -6.88 -4.12
CA LEU A 83 7.13 -7.23 -5.46
C LEU A 83 7.34 -8.73 -5.75
N LEU A 84 8.42 -9.34 -5.26
CA LEU A 84 8.67 -10.78 -5.39
C LEU A 84 7.72 -11.61 -4.52
N SER A 85 7.36 -11.14 -3.31
CA SER A 85 6.29 -11.80 -2.55
C SER A 85 4.94 -11.70 -3.26
N PHE A 86 4.62 -10.55 -3.87
CA PHE A 86 3.37 -10.37 -4.60
C PHE A 86 3.34 -11.15 -5.93
N PHE A 87 4.49 -11.34 -6.59
CA PHE A 87 4.65 -12.23 -7.75
C PHE A 87 4.29 -13.68 -7.38
N LEU A 88 4.76 -14.17 -6.24
CA LEU A 88 4.48 -15.53 -5.76
C LEU A 88 3.00 -15.79 -5.54
N GLU A 89 2.31 -14.85 -4.89
CA GLU A 89 0.88 -14.92 -4.65
C GLU A 89 0.09 -14.93 -5.97
N THR A 90 0.42 -14.00 -6.89
CA THR A 90 -0.28 -13.86 -8.17
C THR A 90 0.04 -14.95 -9.20
N ILE A 91 1.22 -15.59 -9.12
CA ILE A 91 1.53 -16.75 -9.98
C ILE A 91 0.88 -18.03 -9.45
N ASP A 92 0.82 -18.25 -8.13
CA ASP A 92 0.16 -19.41 -7.51
C ASP A 92 -1.35 -19.47 -7.88
N GLN A 93 -2.03 -18.33 -7.96
CA GLN A 93 -3.42 -18.26 -8.45
C GLN A 93 -3.61 -18.80 -9.88
N THR A 94 -2.61 -18.70 -10.75
CA THR A 94 -2.75 -18.97 -12.20
C THR A 94 -2.00 -20.21 -12.69
N ILE A 95 -0.87 -20.56 -12.08
CA ILE A 95 -0.09 -21.77 -12.36
C ILE A 95 -0.88 -23.03 -12.06
N VAL A 96 -1.68 -23.02 -10.99
CA VAL A 96 -2.49 -24.17 -10.55
C VAL A 96 -3.61 -24.47 -11.54
N ALA A 97 -4.18 -23.45 -12.20
CA ALA A 97 -5.27 -23.64 -13.16
C ALA A 97 -4.92 -24.58 -14.32
N ALA A 98 -3.67 -24.53 -14.80
CA ALA A 98 -3.16 -25.43 -15.84
C ALA A 98 -2.95 -26.88 -15.37
N THR A 99 -2.94 -27.14 -14.05
CA THR A 99 -2.70 -28.47 -13.46
C THR A 99 -3.97 -29.21 -13.02
N LEU A 100 -5.13 -28.55 -12.99
CA LEU A 100 -6.37 -29.08 -12.39
C LEU A 100 -6.84 -30.40 -13.03
N SER A 101 -6.68 -30.54 -14.35
CA SER A 101 -7.00 -31.77 -15.08
C SER A 101 -6.13 -32.95 -14.65
N THR A 102 -4.82 -32.74 -14.56
CA THR A 102 -3.84 -33.76 -14.16
C THR A 102 -4.07 -34.20 -12.71
N ILE A 103 -4.32 -33.25 -11.80
CA ILE A 103 -4.64 -33.52 -10.39
C ILE A 103 -5.97 -34.30 -10.26
N GLY A 104 -6.99 -33.89 -11.02
CA GLY A 104 -8.28 -34.59 -11.06
C GLY A 104 -8.16 -36.04 -11.54
N SER A 105 -7.24 -36.30 -12.47
CA SER A 105 -6.93 -37.63 -12.97
C SER A 105 -6.13 -38.48 -11.97
N GLU A 106 -5.09 -37.93 -11.35
CA GLU A 106 -4.23 -38.68 -10.40
C GLU A 106 -5.03 -39.13 -9.17
N PHE A 107 -5.88 -38.27 -8.62
CA PHE A 107 -6.71 -38.59 -7.45
C PHE A 107 -8.09 -39.16 -7.79
N ASN A 108 -8.40 -39.41 -9.08
CA ASN A 108 -9.73 -39.84 -9.57
C ASN A 108 -10.90 -38.98 -9.04
N ALA A 109 -10.65 -37.70 -8.79
CA ALA A 109 -11.51 -36.80 -8.02
C ALA A 109 -11.90 -35.53 -8.80
N PHE A 110 -12.13 -35.67 -10.11
CA PHE A 110 -12.43 -34.55 -11.02
C PHE A 110 -13.51 -33.59 -10.51
N THR A 111 -14.61 -34.10 -9.94
CA THR A 111 -15.71 -33.28 -9.39
C THR A 111 -15.27 -32.33 -8.27
N GLN A 112 -14.20 -32.67 -7.54
CA GLN A 112 -13.66 -31.87 -6.44
C GLN A 112 -12.58 -30.87 -6.88
N THR A 113 -12.08 -30.94 -8.13
CA THR A 113 -10.98 -30.06 -8.59
C THR A 113 -11.28 -28.56 -8.48
N GLY A 114 -12.56 -28.16 -8.62
CA GLY A 114 -13.01 -26.78 -8.43
C GLY A 114 -12.80 -26.22 -7.01
N TRP A 115 -12.61 -27.08 -6.00
CA TRP A 115 -12.26 -26.66 -4.65
C TRP A 115 -10.81 -26.20 -4.50
N ILE A 116 -9.89 -26.64 -5.36
CA ILE A 116 -8.46 -26.28 -5.31
C ILE A 116 -8.25 -24.75 -5.44
N PRO A 117 -8.88 -24.04 -6.40
CA PRO A 117 -8.89 -22.57 -6.40
C PRO A 117 -9.89 -21.98 -5.40
N SER A 118 -11.07 -22.59 -5.19
CA SER A 118 -12.12 -22.01 -4.34
C SER A 118 -11.70 -21.89 -2.87
N ALA A 119 -11.04 -22.92 -2.29
CA ALA A 119 -10.58 -22.90 -0.90
C ALA A 119 -9.46 -21.87 -0.66
N TYR A 120 -8.61 -21.64 -1.67
CA TYR A 120 -7.61 -20.56 -1.65
C TYR A 120 -8.30 -19.19 -1.70
N MET A 121 -9.21 -18.95 -2.65
CA MET A 121 -9.96 -17.68 -2.78
C MET A 121 -10.81 -17.36 -1.53
N LEU A 122 -11.43 -18.38 -0.94
CA LEU A 122 -12.24 -18.30 0.28
C LEU A 122 -11.42 -17.74 1.45
N THR A 123 -10.26 -18.33 1.72
CA THR A 123 -9.36 -17.91 2.81
C THR A 123 -8.59 -16.63 2.47
N LEU A 124 -8.19 -16.44 1.20
CA LEU A 124 -7.61 -15.18 0.71
C LEU A 124 -8.52 -13.99 1.05
N THR A 125 -9.82 -14.11 0.73
CA THR A 125 -10.82 -13.08 0.99
C THR A 125 -11.07 -12.89 2.48
N ALA A 126 -11.29 -13.98 3.22
CA ALA A 126 -11.70 -13.91 4.62
C ALA A 126 -10.60 -13.41 5.58
N PHE A 127 -9.32 -13.51 5.22
CA PHE A 127 -8.21 -13.12 6.11
C PHE A 127 -7.58 -11.75 5.80
N GLN A 128 -7.86 -11.12 4.64
CA GLN A 128 -7.17 -9.89 4.22
C GLN A 128 -7.26 -8.71 5.22
N PRO A 129 -8.42 -8.39 5.85
CA PRO A 129 -8.50 -7.30 6.83
C PRO A 129 -7.72 -7.57 8.12
N ILE A 130 -7.61 -8.83 8.54
CA ILE A 130 -6.93 -9.25 9.78
C ILE A 130 -5.45 -8.83 9.76
N TYR A 131 -4.80 -8.98 8.61
CA TYR A 131 -3.40 -8.60 8.44
C TYR A 131 -3.14 -7.09 8.60
N GLY A 132 -4.15 -6.23 8.40
CA GLY A 132 -4.06 -4.80 8.71
C GLY A 132 -3.82 -4.57 10.21
N ASN A 133 -4.77 -5.00 11.05
CA ASN A 133 -4.72 -4.91 12.51
C ASN A 133 -3.46 -5.57 13.10
N LEU A 134 -3.16 -6.82 12.68
CA LEU A 134 -1.95 -7.52 13.11
C LEU A 134 -0.66 -6.73 12.80
N SER A 135 -0.61 -6.01 11.67
CA SER A 135 0.57 -5.25 11.26
C SER A 135 0.78 -3.95 12.05
N ASP A 136 -0.28 -3.32 12.55
CA ASP A 136 -0.19 -2.18 13.47
C ASP A 136 0.30 -2.64 14.87
N ILE A 137 -0.04 -3.86 15.28
CA ILE A 137 0.36 -4.46 16.57
C ILE A 137 1.80 -4.98 16.53
N PHE A 138 2.14 -5.85 15.57
CA PHE A 138 3.42 -6.57 15.52
C PHE A 138 4.47 -5.90 14.61
N GLY A 139 4.09 -4.87 13.85
CA GLY A 139 4.93 -4.15 12.90
C GLY A 139 5.10 -4.90 11.56
N ARG A 140 5.10 -4.13 10.46
CA ARG A 140 4.98 -4.65 9.07
C ARG A 140 5.90 -5.83 8.75
N ARG A 141 7.19 -5.70 9.08
CA ARG A 141 8.23 -6.73 8.86
C ARG A 141 7.86 -8.08 9.45
N SER A 142 7.38 -8.10 10.69
CA SER A 142 7.04 -9.34 11.40
C SER A 142 5.89 -10.06 10.70
N VAL A 143 4.90 -9.28 10.27
CA VAL A 143 3.65 -9.79 9.70
C VAL A 143 3.82 -10.24 8.26
N ILE A 144 4.50 -9.48 7.39
CA ILE A 144 4.73 -9.93 6.00
C ILE A 144 5.59 -11.21 5.93
N VAL A 145 6.56 -11.37 6.84
CA VAL A 145 7.34 -12.61 6.94
C VAL A 145 6.47 -13.78 7.41
N LEU A 146 5.56 -13.56 8.37
CA LEU A 146 4.58 -14.56 8.80
C LEU A 146 3.62 -14.94 7.65
N SER A 147 3.13 -13.97 6.87
CA SER A 147 2.28 -14.22 5.70
C SER A 147 2.98 -15.12 4.67
N ILE A 148 4.24 -14.80 4.34
CA ILE A 148 5.02 -15.62 3.39
C ILE A 148 5.32 -17.00 3.98
N ALA A 149 5.63 -17.12 5.28
CA ALA A 149 5.85 -18.42 5.92
C ALA A 149 4.62 -19.33 5.88
N ILE A 150 3.42 -18.78 6.16
CA ILE A 150 2.14 -19.52 6.07
C ILE A 150 1.85 -19.93 4.61
N PHE A 151 2.08 -19.02 3.65
CA PHE A 151 1.90 -19.29 2.22
C PHE A 151 2.83 -20.43 1.73
N VAL A 152 4.12 -20.36 2.09
CA VAL A 152 5.12 -21.39 1.77
C VAL A 152 4.77 -22.73 2.41
N LEU A 153 4.34 -22.75 3.66
CA LEU A 153 3.90 -23.97 4.34
C LEU A 153 2.69 -24.60 3.63
N GLY A 154 1.66 -23.81 3.34
CA GLY A 154 0.48 -24.26 2.60
C GLY A 154 0.82 -24.79 1.21
N SER A 155 1.68 -24.09 0.46
CA SER A 155 2.10 -24.51 -0.88
C SER A 155 2.98 -25.77 -0.85
N ALA A 156 3.93 -25.88 0.09
CA ALA A 156 4.73 -27.09 0.27
C ALA A 156 3.87 -28.32 0.65
N LEU A 157 2.82 -28.13 1.45
CA LEU A 157 1.83 -29.16 1.76
C LEU A 157 0.96 -29.51 0.54
N CYS A 158 0.64 -28.56 -0.34
CA CYS A 158 -0.02 -28.84 -1.62
C CYS A 158 0.83 -29.74 -2.52
N GLY A 159 2.13 -29.44 -2.65
CA GLY A 159 3.07 -30.27 -3.42
C GLY A 159 3.25 -31.67 -2.82
N ALA A 160 3.18 -31.79 -1.49
CA ALA A 160 3.29 -33.07 -0.78
C ALA A 160 1.99 -33.90 -0.74
N ALA A 161 0.87 -33.35 -1.23
CA ALA A 161 -0.44 -33.96 -1.05
C ALA A 161 -0.57 -35.35 -1.73
N GLN A 162 -1.18 -36.28 -1.00
CA GLN A 162 -1.44 -37.66 -1.44
C GLN A 162 -2.92 -37.92 -1.77
N ASN A 163 -3.82 -36.97 -1.49
CA ASN A 163 -5.24 -37.06 -1.81
C ASN A 163 -5.86 -35.65 -1.96
N MET A 164 -7.04 -35.60 -2.57
CA MET A 164 -7.74 -34.36 -2.88
C MET A 164 -8.11 -33.54 -1.63
N THR A 165 -8.58 -34.17 -0.55
CA THR A 165 -8.96 -33.47 0.69
C THR A 165 -7.76 -32.76 1.31
N TRP A 166 -6.61 -33.44 1.43
CA TRP A 166 -5.38 -32.84 1.95
C TRP A 166 -4.89 -31.70 1.03
N LEU A 167 -4.98 -31.84 -0.30
CA LEU A 167 -4.67 -30.75 -1.21
C LEU A 167 -5.58 -29.54 -0.97
N ILE A 168 -6.91 -29.72 -0.87
CA ILE A 168 -7.87 -28.63 -0.63
C ILE A 168 -7.61 -27.94 0.73
N SER A 169 -7.37 -28.70 1.80
CA SER A 169 -7.01 -28.13 3.10
C SER A 169 -5.68 -27.35 3.03
N SER A 170 -4.71 -27.82 2.26
CA SER A 170 -3.43 -27.14 2.07
C SER A 170 -3.57 -25.86 1.24
N ARG A 171 -4.49 -25.82 0.25
CA ARG A 171 -4.87 -24.60 -0.48
C ARG A 171 -5.51 -23.56 0.44
N ALA A 172 -6.34 -23.99 1.39
CA ALA A 172 -6.89 -23.09 2.41
C ALA A 172 -5.79 -22.47 3.29
N VAL A 173 -4.79 -23.26 3.73
CA VAL A 173 -3.63 -22.71 4.46
C VAL A 173 -2.82 -21.74 3.58
N ALA A 174 -2.58 -22.06 2.32
CA ALA A 174 -1.88 -21.18 1.39
C ALA A 174 -2.62 -19.84 1.21
N GLY A 175 -3.95 -19.86 1.08
CA GLY A 175 -4.77 -18.66 0.92
C GLY A 175 -4.76 -17.72 2.13
N ILE A 176 -4.66 -18.25 3.36
CA ILE A 176 -4.41 -17.44 4.57
C ILE A 176 -3.09 -16.67 4.42
N GLY A 177 -2.01 -17.34 3.99
CA GLY A 177 -0.72 -16.69 3.76
C GLY A 177 -0.77 -15.65 2.64
N GLY A 178 -1.41 -15.99 1.52
CA GLY A 178 -1.63 -15.10 0.39
C GLY A 178 -2.41 -13.84 0.77
N ALA A 179 -3.42 -13.96 1.66
CA ALA A 179 -4.22 -12.84 2.14
C ALA A 179 -3.32 -11.77 2.75
N GLY A 180 -2.36 -12.22 3.57
CA GLY A 180 -1.37 -11.38 4.18
C GLY A 180 -0.34 -10.83 3.21
N ILE A 181 0.07 -11.59 2.18
CA ILE A 181 0.98 -11.06 1.14
C ILE A 181 0.35 -9.88 0.41
N VAL A 182 -0.90 -10.02 -0.06
CA VAL A 182 -1.62 -8.94 -0.77
C VAL A 182 -1.83 -7.71 0.13
N ALA A 183 -2.34 -7.94 1.36
CA ALA A 183 -2.56 -6.88 2.33
C ALA A 183 -1.25 -6.16 2.71
N MET A 184 -0.20 -6.92 3.04
CA MET A 184 1.07 -6.36 3.48
C MET A 184 1.88 -5.71 2.36
N ALA A 185 1.73 -6.14 1.10
CA ALA A 185 2.36 -5.45 -0.03
C ALA A 185 1.82 -4.02 -0.17
N THR A 186 0.50 -3.84 -0.16
CA THR A 186 -0.12 -2.51 -0.27
C THR A 186 0.17 -1.62 0.94
N VAL A 187 0.09 -2.15 2.17
CA VAL A 187 0.44 -1.43 3.40
C VAL A 187 1.93 -1.05 3.44
N THR A 188 2.84 -1.98 3.16
CA THR A 188 4.29 -1.71 3.29
C THR A 188 4.78 -0.74 2.20
N ILE A 189 4.26 -0.82 0.97
CA ILE A 189 4.51 0.20 -0.06
C ILE A 189 4.00 1.58 0.40
N SER A 190 2.88 1.64 1.12
CA SER A 190 2.33 2.90 1.63
C SER A 190 3.27 3.55 2.66
N ASP A 191 3.78 2.78 3.61
CA ASP A 191 4.67 3.31 4.66
C ASP A 191 6.07 3.66 4.10
N LEU A 192 6.53 2.97 3.06
CA LEU A 192 7.83 3.23 2.42
C LEU A 192 7.82 4.40 1.40
N VAL A 193 6.64 4.84 0.94
CA VAL A 193 6.53 5.77 -0.21
C VAL A 193 5.69 7.02 0.13
N PRO A 194 6.18 8.23 -0.21
CA PRO A 194 5.41 9.47 -0.10
C PRO A 194 4.03 9.40 -0.77
N MET A 195 2.99 9.91 -0.13
CA MET A 195 1.60 9.83 -0.61
C MET A 195 1.40 10.33 -2.06
N LYS A 196 2.17 11.33 -2.50
CA LYS A 196 2.17 11.85 -3.89
C LYS A 196 2.69 10.85 -4.91
N GLU A 197 3.56 9.93 -4.52
CA GLU A 197 4.22 8.95 -5.40
C GLU A 197 3.61 7.53 -5.32
N ARG A 198 2.87 7.19 -4.25
CA ARG A 198 2.33 5.83 -4.01
C ARG A 198 1.68 5.17 -5.24
N ALA A 199 0.97 5.94 -6.06
CA ALA A 199 0.39 5.44 -7.32
C ALA A 199 1.43 4.76 -8.23
N ASN A 200 2.61 5.36 -8.41
CA ASN A 200 3.70 4.83 -9.26
C ASN A 200 4.25 3.49 -8.75
N TYR A 201 4.06 3.18 -7.47
CA TYR A 201 4.51 1.93 -6.86
C TYR A 201 3.37 0.90 -6.75
N PHE A 202 2.10 1.34 -6.68
CA PHE A 202 0.94 0.45 -6.83
C PHE A 202 0.75 -0.02 -8.28
N SER A 203 1.10 0.77 -9.29
CA SER A 203 1.12 0.30 -10.69
C SER A 203 2.17 -0.78 -10.94
N LEU A 204 3.26 -0.84 -10.17
CA LEU A 204 4.19 -1.97 -10.21
C LEU A 204 3.53 -3.29 -9.78
N LEU A 205 2.57 -3.26 -8.84
CA LEU A 205 1.77 -4.44 -8.49
C LEU A 205 0.90 -4.89 -9.68
N SER A 206 0.33 -3.95 -10.46
CA SER A 206 -0.41 -4.30 -11.69
C SER A 206 0.49 -5.01 -12.71
N ILE A 207 1.71 -4.48 -12.95
CA ILE A 207 2.68 -5.09 -13.87
C ILE A 207 3.08 -6.48 -13.41
N VAL A 208 3.37 -6.65 -12.12
CA VAL A 208 3.72 -7.95 -11.53
C VAL A 208 2.56 -8.93 -11.70
N MET A 209 1.32 -8.53 -11.40
CA MET A 209 0.14 -9.38 -11.59
C MET A 209 -0.04 -9.81 -13.06
N ALA A 210 0.10 -8.88 -14.01
CA ALA A 210 0.00 -9.20 -15.44
C ALA A 210 1.13 -10.13 -15.92
N LEU A 211 2.36 -9.94 -15.43
CA LEU A 211 3.49 -10.81 -15.73
C LEU A 211 3.30 -12.20 -15.14
N SER A 212 2.84 -12.31 -13.88
CA SER A 212 2.49 -13.57 -13.22
C SER A 212 1.40 -14.31 -13.97
N TYR A 213 0.32 -13.62 -14.37
CA TYR A 213 -0.83 -14.23 -15.05
C TYR A 213 -0.50 -14.66 -16.50
N ALA A 214 0.46 -13.99 -17.14
CA ALA A 214 1.00 -14.39 -18.44
C ALA A 214 1.88 -15.66 -18.35
N ILE A 215 2.74 -15.73 -17.33
CA ILE A 215 3.74 -16.79 -17.16
C ILE A 215 3.16 -18.04 -16.50
N GLY A 216 2.25 -17.88 -15.52
CA GLY A 216 1.69 -18.94 -14.68
C GLY A 216 1.14 -20.12 -15.46
N PRO A 217 0.17 -19.94 -16.37
CA PRO A 217 -0.40 -21.05 -17.15
C PRO A 217 0.62 -21.78 -18.01
N ALA A 218 1.62 -21.08 -18.55
CA ALA A 218 2.68 -21.67 -19.38
C ALA A 218 3.64 -22.54 -18.55
N ILE A 219 4.08 -22.07 -17.38
CA ILE A 219 4.91 -22.86 -16.46
C ILE A 219 4.10 -24.02 -15.85
N GLY A 220 2.83 -23.79 -15.50
CA GLY A 220 1.95 -24.80 -14.93
C GLY A 220 1.68 -25.96 -15.89
N GLY A 221 1.42 -25.66 -17.17
CA GLY A 221 1.32 -26.66 -18.22
C GLY A 221 2.63 -27.43 -18.42
N LEU A 222 3.77 -26.72 -18.49
CA LEU A 222 5.09 -27.37 -18.61
C LEU A 222 5.37 -28.35 -17.45
N PHE A 223 5.02 -27.98 -16.21
CA PHE A 223 5.16 -28.86 -15.06
C PHE A 223 4.18 -30.04 -15.09
N ALA A 224 2.93 -29.84 -15.52
CA ALA A 224 1.95 -30.91 -15.69
C ALA A 224 2.39 -31.92 -16.77
N ASP A 225 2.91 -31.44 -17.90
CA ASP A 225 3.20 -32.24 -19.09
C ASP A 225 4.59 -32.93 -19.07
N LYS A 226 5.57 -32.38 -18.33
CA LYS A 226 6.99 -32.80 -18.43
C LYS A 226 7.68 -33.18 -17.12
N VAL A 227 7.09 -32.88 -15.95
CA VAL A 227 7.77 -33.11 -14.65
C VAL A 227 6.82 -33.72 -13.63
N SER A 228 5.98 -32.90 -13.01
CA SER A 228 4.86 -33.27 -12.15
C SER A 228 4.13 -31.98 -11.77
N TRP A 229 2.80 -32.00 -11.70
CA TRP A 229 2.00 -30.87 -11.22
C TRP A 229 2.44 -30.34 -9.84
N ARG A 230 3.05 -31.20 -9.01
CA ARG A 230 3.57 -30.84 -7.67
C ARG A 230 4.58 -29.68 -7.72
N TRP A 231 5.31 -29.52 -8.82
CA TRP A 231 6.24 -28.40 -9.02
C TRP A 231 5.56 -27.04 -9.19
N ALA A 232 4.28 -27.01 -9.59
CA ALA A 232 3.48 -25.77 -9.59
C ALA A 232 3.31 -25.16 -8.19
N PHE A 233 3.46 -25.99 -7.14
CA PHE A 233 3.49 -25.53 -5.75
C PHE A 233 4.92 -25.37 -5.22
N TYR A 234 5.82 -26.34 -5.50
CA TYR A 234 7.20 -26.27 -4.98
C TYR A 234 8.02 -25.10 -5.53
N ILE A 235 7.71 -24.57 -6.72
CA ILE A 235 8.36 -23.35 -7.27
C ILE A 235 8.25 -22.15 -6.33
N ASN A 236 7.20 -22.07 -5.51
CA ASN A 236 7.00 -20.98 -4.57
C ASN A 236 8.06 -20.95 -3.46
N VAL A 237 8.58 -22.12 -3.04
CA VAL A 237 9.47 -22.25 -1.88
C VAL A 237 10.82 -21.52 -2.06
N PRO A 238 11.62 -21.75 -3.12
CA PRO A 238 12.91 -21.08 -3.29
C PRO A 238 12.77 -19.58 -3.53
N VAL A 239 11.76 -19.16 -4.29
CA VAL A 239 11.53 -17.74 -4.60
C VAL A 239 11.06 -16.99 -3.34
N ALA A 240 10.24 -17.63 -2.50
CA ALA A 240 9.82 -17.07 -1.21
C ALA A 240 11.00 -16.94 -0.23
N ALA A 241 11.94 -17.89 -0.23
CA ALA A 241 13.16 -17.79 0.58
C ALA A 241 13.96 -16.53 0.22
N VAL A 242 14.10 -16.20 -1.07
CA VAL A 242 14.76 -14.96 -1.53
C VAL A 242 14.00 -13.72 -1.05
N ALA A 243 12.67 -13.67 -1.21
CA ALA A 243 11.85 -12.56 -0.73
C ALA A 243 11.97 -12.36 0.80
N VAL A 244 11.90 -13.45 1.57
CA VAL A 244 12.03 -13.44 3.04
C VAL A 244 13.41 -12.98 3.49
N VAL A 245 14.51 -13.43 2.85
CA VAL A 245 15.86 -12.95 3.15
C VAL A 245 15.98 -11.45 2.90
N ILE A 246 15.52 -10.95 1.74
CA ILE A 246 15.52 -9.52 1.43
C ILE A 246 14.78 -8.71 2.50
N ILE A 247 13.57 -9.15 2.87
CA ILE A 247 12.73 -8.47 3.86
C ILE A 247 13.35 -8.53 5.27
N ILE A 248 13.81 -9.70 5.74
CA ILE A 248 14.42 -9.86 7.08
C ILE A 248 15.70 -9.04 7.23
N TRP A 249 16.49 -8.87 6.18
CA TRP A 249 17.78 -8.17 6.32
C TRP A 249 17.65 -6.66 6.11
N LEU A 250 16.80 -6.22 5.17
CA LEU A 250 16.75 -4.83 4.73
C LEU A 250 15.52 -4.04 5.20
N LEU A 251 14.36 -4.67 5.42
CA LEU A 251 13.17 -4.00 5.96
C LEU A 251 13.37 -3.78 7.48
N ARG A 252 13.59 -2.51 7.85
CA ARG A 252 13.64 -2.05 9.25
C ARG A 252 12.82 -0.76 9.34
N ILE A 253 11.51 -0.88 9.35
CA ILE A 253 10.59 0.22 9.70
C ILE A 253 10.67 0.41 11.22
N PRO A 254 10.80 1.64 11.74
CA PRO A 254 10.82 1.91 13.17
C PRO A 254 9.55 1.37 13.87
N ARG A 255 9.71 0.62 14.96
CA ARG A 255 8.58 0.25 15.82
C ARG A 255 8.30 1.40 16.78
N LYS A 256 7.06 1.91 16.80
CA LYS A 256 6.68 3.07 17.65
C LYS A 256 6.80 2.80 19.16
N MET A 257 6.83 1.53 19.58
CA MET A 257 7.36 1.06 20.87
C MET A 257 7.92 -0.36 20.73
N ALA A 258 8.89 -0.74 21.57
CA ALA A 258 9.20 -2.14 21.82
C ALA A 258 8.24 -2.68 22.90
N ARG A 259 7.18 -3.39 22.48
CA ARG A 259 6.17 -3.98 23.39
C ARG A 259 6.42 -5.46 23.61
N THR A 260 6.29 -5.89 24.87
CA THR A 260 6.28 -7.31 25.28
C THR A 260 5.07 -8.02 24.68
N TRP A 261 5.20 -9.32 24.35
CA TRP A 261 4.15 -10.14 23.74
C TRP A 261 2.77 -9.96 24.39
N ASN A 262 2.70 -9.97 25.73
CA ASN A 262 1.44 -9.84 26.48
C ASN A 262 0.68 -8.54 26.17
N VAL A 263 1.40 -7.42 25.96
CA VAL A 263 0.83 -6.11 25.61
C VAL A 263 0.37 -6.06 24.14
N CYS A 264 1.01 -6.84 23.27
CA CYS A 264 0.54 -7.03 21.89
C CYS A 264 -0.70 -7.92 21.84
N ALA A 265 -0.71 -9.04 22.58
CA ALA A 265 -1.85 -9.97 22.63
C ALA A 265 -3.13 -9.29 23.15
N GLN A 266 -3.02 -8.42 24.15
CA GLN A 266 -4.14 -7.60 24.67
C GLN A 266 -4.69 -6.57 23.68
N LYS A 267 -4.05 -6.35 22.52
CA LYS A 267 -4.50 -5.44 21.46
C LYS A 267 -5.06 -6.14 20.22
N ILE A 268 -4.99 -7.46 20.14
CA ILE A 268 -5.59 -8.23 19.05
C ILE A 268 -7.09 -8.30 19.30
N ASP A 269 -7.90 -7.87 18.34
CA ASP A 269 -9.35 -8.02 18.42
C ASP A 269 -9.78 -9.45 18.07
N PHE A 270 -9.53 -10.39 18.99
CA PHE A 270 -9.96 -11.78 18.85
C PHE A 270 -11.48 -11.92 18.69
N GLY A 271 -12.27 -10.99 19.25
CA GLY A 271 -13.74 -10.99 19.14
C GLY A 271 -14.20 -10.62 17.73
N GLY A 272 -13.75 -9.46 17.25
CA GLY A 272 -13.99 -8.99 15.88
C GLY A 272 -13.48 -9.98 14.84
N ILE A 273 -12.25 -10.49 14.98
CA ILE A 273 -11.68 -11.51 14.07
C ILE A 273 -12.54 -12.79 14.04
N THR A 274 -12.96 -13.30 15.20
CA THR A 274 -13.77 -14.53 15.26
C THR A 274 -15.14 -14.32 14.64
N LEU A 275 -15.82 -13.22 14.98
CA LEU A 275 -17.12 -12.88 14.38
C LEU A 275 -17.01 -12.64 12.87
N PHE A 276 -15.93 -12.00 12.40
CA PHE A 276 -15.68 -11.76 10.97
C PHE A 276 -15.48 -13.05 10.19
N LEU A 277 -14.67 -13.99 10.70
CA LEU A 277 -14.45 -15.28 10.06
C LEU A 277 -15.73 -16.14 10.07
N CYS A 278 -16.44 -16.19 11.20
CA CYS A 278 -17.72 -16.90 11.32
C CYS A 278 -18.84 -16.27 10.47
N PHE A 279 -18.75 -14.98 10.12
CA PHE A 279 -19.59 -14.32 9.12
C PHE A 279 -19.17 -14.68 7.68
N MET A 280 -17.88 -14.55 7.35
CA MET A 280 -17.37 -14.67 5.98
C MET A 280 -17.40 -16.11 5.43
N VAL A 281 -17.09 -17.11 6.26
CA VAL A 281 -17.08 -18.51 5.82
C VAL A 281 -18.45 -18.97 5.30
N PRO A 282 -19.56 -18.88 6.06
CA PRO A 282 -20.88 -19.27 5.56
C PRO A 282 -21.39 -18.37 4.42
N LEU A 283 -21.02 -17.07 4.39
CA LEU A 283 -21.34 -16.20 3.26
C LEU A 283 -20.77 -16.74 1.96
N LEU A 284 -19.44 -16.86 1.91
CA LEU A 284 -18.71 -17.23 0.70
C LEU A 284 -18.98 -18.69 0.31
N LEU A 285 -19.19 -19.57 1.28
CA LEU A 285 -19.63 -20.95 1.06
C LEU A 285 -21.03 -21.04 0.44
N ALA A 286 -22.00 -20.28 0.95
CA ALA A 286 -23.35 -20.25 0.38
C ALA A 286 -23.34 -19.81 -1.09
N PHE A 287 -22.57 -18.77 -1.43
CA PHE A 287 -22.43 -18.31 -2.81
C PHE A 287 -21.67 -19.32 -3.70
N ASN A 288 -20.62 -19.99 -3.20
CA ASN A 288 -19.90 -21.02 -3.95
C ASN A 288 -20.79 -22.24 -4.28
N TRP A 289 -21.70 -22.60 -3.37
CA TRP A 289 -22.61 -23.74 -3.52
C TRP A 289 -23.91 -23.44 -4.29
N ALA A 290 -24.45 -22.23 -4.19
CA ALA A 290 -25.78 -21.92 -4.71
C ALA A 290 -25.83 -21.91 -6.24
N GLY A 291 -26.81 -22.62 -6.81
CA GLY A 291 -26.98 -22.81 -8.25
C GLY A 291 -26.12 -23.93 -8.85
N LYS A 292 -25.05 -24.35 -8.16
CA LYS A 292 -24.16 -25.45 -8.58
C LYS A 292 -24.43 -26.76 -7.83
N GLU A 293 -24.13 -26.81 -6.54
CA GLU A 293 -24.28 -28.02 -5.72
C GLU A 293 -25.68 -28.08 -5.08
N TYR A 294 -26.19 -26.93 -4.64
CA TYR A 294 -27.52 -26.79 -4.04
C TYR A 294 -28.36 -25.75 -4.80
N LYS A 295 -29.67 -25.98 -4.92
CA LYS A 295 -30.62 -24.95 -5.42
C LYS A 295 -30.58 -23.72 -4.50
N TRP A 296 -30.77 -22.53 -5.05
CA TRP A 296 -30.88 -21.27 -4.28
C TRP A 296 -31.96 -21.31 -3.19
N SER A 297 -33.04 -22.07 -3.41
CA SER A 297 -34.11 -22.32 -2.44
C SER A 297 -33.83 -23.45 -1.43
N SER A 298 -32.62 -24.02 -1.42
CA SER A 298 -32.23 -25.06 -0.47
C SER A 298 -32.13 -24.51 0.96
N ALA A 299 -32.63 -25.27 1.93
CA ALA A 299 -32.46 -24.97 3.35
C ALA A 299 -30.98 -24.80 3.75
N VAL A 300 -30.04 -25.49 3.06
CA VAL A 300 -28.59 -25.32 3.28
C VAL A 300 -28.13 -23.92 2.88
N VAL A 301 -28.48 -23.46 1.67
CA VAL A 301 -28.10 -22.13 1.17
C VAL A 301 -28.75 -21.03 2.02
N ILE A 302 -30.06 -21.15 2.29
CA ILE A 302 -30.80 -20.15 3.06
C ILE A 302 -30.30 -20.08 4.51
N SER A 303 -30.04 -21.21 5.18
CA SER A 303 -29.53 -21.19 6.56
C SER A 303 -28.13 -20.59 6.65
N LEU A 304 -27.21 -20.90 5.73
CA LEU A 304 -25.89 -20.28 5.66
C LEU A 304 -26.00 -18.75 5.46
N LEU A 305 -26.87 -18.28 4.55
CA LEU A 305 -27.09 -16.85 4.33
C LEU A 305 -27.71 -16.15 5.55
N CYS A 306 -28.68 -16.76 6.23
CA CYS A 306 -29.31 -16.21 7.43
C CYS A 306 -28.34 -16.17 8.63
N VAL A 307 -27.56 -17.24 8.86
CA VAL A 307 -26.53 -17.30 9.90
C VAL A 307 -25.43 -16.29 9.61
N SER A 308 -24.98 -16.19 8.36
CA SER A 308 -24.06 -15.16 7.90
C SER A 308 -24.60 -13.75 8.18
N ALA A 309 -25.85 -13.44 7.80
CA ALA A 309 -26.44 -12.13 8.02
C ALA A 309 -26.51 -11.77 9.52
N ALA A 310 -26.91 -12.72 10.38
CA ALA A 310 -26.95 -12.53 11.82
C ALA A 310 -25.55 -12.27 12.41
N LEU A 311 -24.54 -13.05 12.00
CA LEU A 311 -23.15 -12.89 12.44
C LEU A 311 -22.49 -11.62 11.90
N GLY A 312 -22.83 -11.19 10.67
CA GLY A 312 -22.39 -9.91 10.11
C GLY A 312 -22.97 -8.71 10.85
N ILE A 313 -24.24 -8.77 11.27
CA ILE A 313 -24.85 -7.77 12.17
C ILE A 313 -24.14 -7.78 13.53
N ALA A 314 -23.93 -8.95 14.13
CA ALA A 314 -23.22 -9.09 15.41
C ALA A 314 -21.78 -8.52 15.34
N PHE A 315 -21.05 -8.79 14.25
CA PHE A 315 -19.73 -8.23 13.96
C PHE A 315 -19.75 -6.69 13.91
N VAL A 316 -20.67 -6.09 13.14
CA VAL A 316 -20.78 -4.63 13.03
C VAL A 316 -21.16 -3.98 14.36
N CYS A 317 -22.02 -4.62 15.15
CA CYS A 317 -22.35 -4.16 16.50
C CYS A 317 -21.15 -4.26 17.45
N PHE A 318 -20.38 -5.34 17.40
CA PHE A 318 -19.20 -5.57 18.23
C PHE A 318 -18.07 -4.56 17.94
N GLU A 319 -17.66 -4.42 16.68
CA GLU A 319 -16.62 -3.48 16.22
C GLU A 319 -16.96 -2.00 16.51
N LYS A 320 -18.25 -1.68 16.65
CA LYS A 320 -18.74 -0.31 16.89
C LYS A 320 -18.88 0.06 18.36
N TRP A 321 -19.11 -0.92 19.24
CA TRP A 321 -19.53 -0.67 20.63
C TRP A 321 -18.76 -1.46 21.70
N VAL A 322 -18.03 -2.51 21.33
CA VAL A 322 -17.38 -3.45 22.28
C VAL A 322 -15.87 -3.55 22.04
N ALA A 323 -15.42 -3.55 20.79
CA ALA A 323 -14.02 -3.66 20.42
C ALA A 323 -13.18 -2.45 20.93
N PRO A 324 -12.13 -2.65 21.76
CA PRO A 324 -11.28 -1.55 22.22
C PRO A 324 -10.31 -1.02 21.15
N GLU A 325 -9.86 -1.90 20.25
CA GLU A 325 -8.91 -1.64 19.15
C GLU A 325 -9.45 -2.33 17.87
N PRO A 326 -10.56 -1.83 17.30
CA PRO A 326 -11.33 -2.50 16.23
C PRO A 326 -10.49 -2.82 14.99
N MET A 327 -10.68 -4.01 14.41
CA MET A 327 -10.02 -4.42 13.17
C MET A 327 -10.54 -3.63 11.96
N ILE A 328 -11.84 -3.35 11.91
CA ILE A 328 -12.48 -2.56 10.87
C ILE A 328 -13.11 -1.33 11.53
N PRO A 329 -12.36 -0.22 11.68
CA PRO A 329 -12.83 0.95 12.41
C PRO A 329 -14.05 1.57 11.70
N MET A 330 -15.24 1.31 12.24
CA MET A 330 -16.53 1.71 11.65
C MET A 330 -16.64 3.24 11.45
N ASP A 331 -15.87 4.00 12.22
CA ASP A 331 -15.69 5.45 12.10
C ASP A 331 -15.11 5.90 10.74
N ALA A 332 -14.36 5.03 10.04
CA ALA A 332 -13.85 5.30 8.71
C ALA A 332 -14.97 5.40 7.66
N PHE A 333 -16.04 4.60 7.78
CA PHE A 333 -17.17 4.62 6.85
C PHE A 333 -18.04 5.89 6.98
N LYS A 334 -17.86 6.71 8.04
CA LYS A 334 -18.43 8.06 8.10
C LYS A 334 -17.87 8.97 6.99
N GLN A 335 -16.70 8.67 6.44
CA GLN A 335 -16.14 9.37 5.28
C GLN A 335 -16.75 8.86 3.98
N ARG A 336 -17.70 9.61 3.42
CA ARG A 336 -18.41 9.33 2.14
C ARG A 336 -17.49 8.85 1.02
N ASN A 337 -16.30 9.44 0.87
CA ASN A 337 -15.35 9.04 -0.17
C ASN A 337 -14.82 7.61 0.03
N ILE A 338 -14.61 7.15 1.26
CA ILE A 338 -14.10 5.79 1.52
C ILE A 338 -15.16 4.76 1.12
N VAL A 339 -16.42 4.95 1.54
CA VAL A 339 -17.55 4.09 1.16
C VAL A 339 -17.70 4.03 -0.36
N LEU A 340 -17.75 5.18 -1.04
CA LEU A 340 -17.94 5.22 -2.48
C LEU A 340 -16.74 4.64 -3.26
N LEU A 341 -15.50 4.83 -2.80
CA LEU A 341 -14.33 4.22 -3.41
C LEU A 341 -14.34 2.69 -3.27
N LEU A 342 -14.63 2.17 -2.08
CA LEU A 342 -14.70 0.72 -1.85
C LEU A 342 -15.84 0.06 -2.63
N LEU A 343 -17.03 0.68 -2.69
CA LEU A 343 -18.15 0.16 -3.49
C LEU A 343 -17.87 0.24 -5.00
N THR A 344 -17.25 1.32 -5.49
CA THR A 344 -16.86 1.42 -6.90
C THR A 344 -15.79 0.38 -7.26
N HIS A 345 -14.85 0.12 -6.35
CA HIS A 345 -13.81 -0.89 -6.54
C HIS A 345 -14.36 -2.32 -6.44
N PHE A 346 -15.38 -2.56 -5.61
CA PHE A 346 -16.16 -3.80 -5.62
C PHE A 346 -16.81 -4.02 -7.00
N CYS A 347 -17.52 -3.02 -7.55
CA CYS A 347 -18.07 -3.11 -8.92
C CYS A 347 -16.98 -3.44 -9.96
N ALA A 348 -15.81 -2.77 -9.87
CA ALA A 348 -14.67 -3.04 -10.76
C ALA A 348 -14.08 -4.46 -10.57
N GLY A 349 -14.07 -4.98 -9.35
CA GLY A 349 -13.65 -6.35 -9.05
C GLY A 349 -14.55 -7.39 -9.71
N VAL A 350 -15.89 -7.25 -9.60
CA VAL A 350 -16.84 -8.11 -10.32
C VAL A 350 -16.53 -8.10 -11.81
N MET A 351 -16.25 -6.93 -12.42
CA MET A 351 -15.94 -6.86 -13.85
C MET A 351 -14.64 -7.58 -14.19
N MET A 352 -13.56 -7.39 -13.42
CA MET A 352 -12.27 -8.06 -13.66
C MET A 352 -12.43 -9.58 -13.65
N PHE A 353 -13.01 -10.15 -12.58
CA PHE A 353 -13.18 -11.60 -12.47
C PHE A 353 -14.17 -12.15 -13.51
N SER A 354 -15.22 -11.39 -13.85
CA SER A 354 -16.16 -11.74 -14.93
C SER A 354 -15.46 -11.85 -16.29
N PHE A 355 -14.70 -10.83 -16.72
CA PHE A 355 -13.97 -10.89 -18.00
C PHE A 355 -12.85 -11.94 -17.99
N VAL A 356 -12.11 -12.09 -16.88
CA VAL A 356 -11.03 -13.08 -16.75
C VAL A 356 -11.53 -14.52 -16.77
N TYR A 357 -12.72 -14.81 -16.24
CA TYR A 357 -13.27 -16.17 -16.20
C TYR A 357 -14.08 -16.52 -17.45
N TYR A 358 -14.99 -15.64 -17.90
CA TYR A 358 -15.93 -15.99 -18.97
C TYR A 358 -15.36 -15.81 -20.39
N THR A 359 -14.36 -14.95 -20.60
CA THR A 359 -13.77 -14.77 -21.93
C THR A 359 -12.94 -15.99 -22.39
N PRO A 360 -12.11 -16.63 -21.55
CA PRO A 360 -11.48 -17.89 -21.91
C PRO A 360 -12.50 -19.01 -22.16
N MET A 361 -13.59 -19.04 -21.39
CA MET A 361 -14.69 -20.00 -21.57
C MET A 361 -15.36 -19.81 -22.94
N LEU A 362 -15.65 -18.57 -23.36
CA LEU A 362 -16.12 -18.24 -24.71
C LEU A 362 -15.18 -18.77 -25.80
N ILE A 363 -13.88 -18.56 -25.64
CA ILE A 363 -12.86 -18.90 -26.63
C ILE A 363 -12.67 -20.43 -26.73
N ILE A 364 -12.74 -21.19 -25.63
CA ILE A 364 -12.77 -22.66 -25.67
C ILE A 364 -14.05 -23.16 -26.36
N VAL A 365 -15.23 -22.62 -25.99
CA VAL A 365 -16.52 -23.09 -26.52
C VAL A 365 -16.69 -22.79 -28.01
N SER A 366 -16.45 -21.56 -28.45
CA SER A 366 -16.75 -21.13 -29.84
C SER A 366 -15.63 -21.34 -30.84
N HIS A 367 -14.36 -21.34 -30.41
CA HIS A 367 -13.19 -21.37 -31.31
C HIS A 367 -12.38 -22.67 -31.23
N ASN A 368 -12.85 -23.71 -30.52
CA ASN A 368 -12.11 -24.96 -30.27
C ASN A 368 -10.69 -24.72 -29.70
N ALA A 369 -10.53 -23.68 -28.87
CA ALA A 369 -9.24 -23.31 -28.33
C ALA A 369 -8.83 -24.23 -27.17
N THR A 370 -7.53 -24.50 -27.04
CA THR A 370 -6.98 -25.13 -25.83
C THR A 370 -7.00 -24.13 -24.66
N ALA A 371 -6.98 -24.65 -23.43
CA ALA A 371 -6.90 -23.83 -22.21
C ALA A 371 -5.69 -22.87 -22.23
N THR A 372 -4.56 -23.31 -22.81
CA THR A 372 -3.36 -22.49 -23.00
C THR A 372 -3.61 -21.32 -23.96
N ILE A 373 -4.25 -21.57 -25.10
CA ILE A 373 -4.59 -20.52 -26.08
C ILE A 373 -5.59 -19.53 -25.49
N SER A 374 -6.65 -20.01 -24.83
CA SER A 374 -7.64 -19.13 -24.20
C SER A 374 -7.07 -18.33 -23.02
N GLY A 375 -6.08 -18.86 -22.30
CA GLY A 375 -5.30 -18.13 -21.30
C GLY A 375 -4.41 -17.05 -21.92
N ILE A 376 -3.69 -17.35 -23.00
CA ILE A 376 -2.92 -16.36 -23.78
C ILE A 376 -3.82 -15.24 -24.31
N CYS A 377 -5.09 -15.54 -24.62
CA CYS A 377 -6.06 -14.53 -25.05
C CYS A 377 -6.45 -13.53 -23.93
N LEU A 378 -6.06 -13.72 -22.67
CA LEU A 378 -6.21 -12.72 -21.60
C LEU A 378 -5.10 -11.65 -21.59
N LEU A 379 -4.03 -11.80 -22.37
CA LEU A 379 -2.94 -10.82 -22.40
C LEU A 379 -3.40 -9.38 -22.72
N PRO A 380 -4.37 -9.09 -23.61
CA PRO A 380 -4.84 -7.72 -23.87
C PRO A 380 -5.38 -7.00 -22.64
N ILE A 381 -6.21 -7.65 -21.81
CA ILE A 381 -6.76 -7.04 -20.59
C ILE A 381 -5.66 -6.81 -19.53
N LEU A 382 -4.72 -7.74 -19.39
CA LEU A 382 -3.62 -7.67 -18.41
C LEU A 382 -2.54 -6.63 -18.79
N ILE A 383 -2.16 -6.57 -20.07
CA ILE A 383 -1.17 -5.63 -20.58
C ILE A 383 -1.72 -4.21 -20.52
N SER A 384 -2.96 -3.98 -20.97
CA SER A 384 -3.56 -2.64 -20.97
C SER A 384 -3.84 -2.11 -19.55
N LEU A 385 -4.28 -2.98 -18.63
CA LEU A 385 -4.36 -2.70 -17.19
C LEU A 385 -3.02 -2.16 -16.64
N SER A 386 -1.92 -2.80 -17.01
CA SER A 386 -0.57 -2.45 -16.52
C SER A 386 0.00 -1.19 -17.16
N LEU A 387 -0.15 -1.04 -18.48
CA LEU A 387 0.34 0.13 -19.21
C LEU A 387 -0.46 1.40 -18.86
N VAL A 388 -1.77 1.29 -18.72
CA VAL A 388 -2.60 2.45 -18.34
C VAL A 388 -2.42 2.79 -16.86
N SER A 389 -2.28 1.82 -15.95
CA SER A 389 -2.01 2.13 -14.54
C SER A 389 -0.69 2.87 -14.35
N LEU A 390 0.36 2.55 -15.13
CA LEU A 390 1.60 3.33 -15.18
C LEU A 390 1.38 4.78 -15.65
N VAL A 391 0.74 4.98 -16.81
CA VAL A 391 0.50 6.32 -17.39
C VAL A 391 -0.33 7.18 -16.44
N VAL A 392 -1.36 6.60 -15.83
CA VAL A 392 -2.25 7.26 -14.86
C VAL A 392 -1.52 7.58 -13.55
N SER A 393 -0.65 6.70 -13.08
CA SER A 393 0.18 6.96 -11.90
C SER A 393 1.13 8.14 -12.11
N TRP A 394 1.75 8.23 -13.28
CA TRP A 394 2.62 9.34 -13.67
C TRP A 394 1.85 10.66 -13.89
N SER A 395 0.59 10.58 -14.34
CA SER A 395 -0.23 11.76 -14.62
C SER A 395 -0.79 12.39 -13.33
N ILE A 396 -1.08 11.58 -12.31
CA ILE A 396 -1.65 12.02 -11.02
C ILE A 396 -0.87 13.16 -10.35
N PRO A 397 0.47 13.09 -10.16
CA PRO A 397 1.27 14.16 -9.57
C PRO A 397 1.26 15.49 -10.33
N LYS A 398 0.82 15.48 -11.60
CA LYS A 398 0.81 16.63 -12.51
C LYS A 398 -0.58 17.27 -12.64
N PHE A 399 -1.63 16.46 -12.83
CA PHE A 399 -2.96 16.95 -13.15
C PHE A 399 -3.99 16.79 -12.00
N GLY A 400 -3.75 15.93 -11.02
CA GLY A 400 -4.65 15.73 -9.86
C GLY A 400 -6.06 15.20 -10.21
N LEU A 401 -6.25 14.61 -11.39
CA LEU A 401 -7.57 14.25 -11.96
C LEU A 401 -8.21 12.97 -11.38
N HIS A 402 -7.93 12.62 -10.13
CA HIS A 402 -8.32 11.36 -9.48
C HIS A 402 -9.79 10.96 -9.71
N ARG A 403 -10.72 11.89 -9.40
CA ARG A 403 -12.17 11.68 -9.56
C ARG A 403 -12.55 11.44 -11.03
N THR A 404 -11.94 12.19 -11.95
CA THR A 404 -12.24 12.10 -13.39
C THR A 404 -11.84 10.75 -13.96
N TYR A 405 -10.67 10.23 -13.57
CA TYR A 405 -10.20 8.91 -13.99
C TYR A 405 -11.11 7.77 -13.51
N ILE A 406 -11.62 7.83 -12.27
CA ILE A 406 -12.57 6.84 -11.74
C ILE A 406 -13.91 6.90 -12.49
N ILE A 407 -14.45 8.10 -12.74
CA ILE A 407 -15.70 8.27 -13.49
C ILE A 407 -15.57 7.76 -14.93
N PHE A 408 -14.46 8.11 -15.61
CA PHE A 408 -14.17 7.64 -16.96
C PHE A 408 -14.04 6.11 -17.02
N ALA A 409 -13.34 5.50 -16.05
CA ALA A 409 -13.19 4.05 -15.96
C ALA A 409 -14.52 3.30 -15.82
N MET A 410 -15.44 3.77 -14.96
CA MET A 410 -16.73 3.07 -14.83
C MET A 410 -17.64 3.27 -16.04
N ALA A 411 -17.61 4.46 -16.67
CA ALA A 411 -18.32 4.70 -17.93
C ALA A 411 -17.79 3.78 -19.03
N GLY A 412 -16.47 3.66 -19.15
CA GLY A 412 -15.81 2.77 -20.11
C GLY A 412 -16.02 1.28 -19.82
N LEU A 413 -16.12 0.85 -18.55
CA LEU A 413 -16.49 -0.52 -18.20
C LEU A 413 -17.95 -0.84 -18.56
N SER A 414 -18.89 0.10 -18.37
CA SER A 414 -20.30 -0.09 -18.71
C SER A 414 -20.51 -0.12 -20.22
N LEU A 415 -19.92 0.83 -20.95
CA LEU A 415 -19.92 0.85 -22.42
C LEU A 415 -19.19 -0.38 -23.00
N GLY A 416 -18.04 -0.75 -22.44
CA GLY A 416 -17.29 -1.94 -22.84
C GLY A 416 -18.09 -3.23 -22.64
N SER A 417 -18.77 -3.37 -21.50
CA SER A 417 -19.67 -4.51 -21.26
C SER A 417 -20.81 -4.57 -22.27
N GLY A 418 -21.36 -3.41 -22.67
CA GLY A 418 -22.30 -3.33 -23.79
C GLY A 418 -21.69 -3.78 -25.12
N ILE A 419 -20.46 -3.35 -25.45
CA ILE A 419 -19.74 -3.73 -26.68
C ILE A 419 -19.50 -5.25 -26.75
N PHE A 420 -19.23 -5.92 -25.63
CA PHE A 420 -19.09 -7.39 -25.59
C PHE A 420 -20.37 -8.15 -26.02
N THR A 421 -21.57 -7.55 -25.93
CA THR A 421 -22.81 -8.17 -26.45
C THR A 421 -22.86 -8.25 -27.98
N LEU A 422 -21.97 -7.55 -28.69
CA LEU A 422 -21.85 -7.64 -30.15
C LEU A 422 -21.11 -8.89 -30.63
N LEU A 423 -20.48 -9.64 -29.72
CA LEU A 423 -19.80 -10.91 -30.03
C LEU A 423 -20.84 -12.01 -30.34
N LYS A 424 -20.78 -12.56 -31.55
CA LYS A 424 -21.58 -13.71 -31.99
C LYS A 424 -20.75 -15.00 -31.90
N ARG A 425 -21.37 -16.16 -32.11
CA ARG A 425 -20.68 -17.46 -32.27
C ARG A 425 -19.50 -17.35 -33.25
N ASP A 426 -19.76 -16.80 -34.42
CA ASP A 426 -18.81 -16.70 -35.53
C ASP A 426 -17.98 -15.40 -35.52
N SER A 427 -17.97 -14.65 -34.40
CA SER A 427 -17.13 -13.45 -34.28
C SER A 427 -15.65 -13.83 -34.23
N PRO A 428 -14.78 -13.30 -35.11
CA PRO A 428 -13.39 -13.73 -35.19
C PRO A 428 -12.62 -13.37 -33.91
N ILE A 429 -11.69 -14.24 -33.48
CA ILE A 429 -10.94 -14.08 -32.23
C ILE A 429 -10.26 -12.71 -32.05
N GLY A 430 -9.83 -12.06 -33.14
CA GLY A 430 -9.29 -10.70 -33.14
C GLY A 430 -10.26 -9.63 -32.62
N MET A 431 -11.57 -9.82 -32.81
CA MET A 431 -12.63 -8.97 -32.25
C MET A 431 -12.71 -9.13 -30.72
N VAL A 432 -12.61 -10.36 -30.22
CA VAL A 432 -12.58 -10.66 -28.77
C VAL A 432 -11.33 -10.05 -28.11
N LEU A 433 -10.17 -10.25 -28.73
CA LEU A 433 -8.89 -9.66 -28.28
C LEU A 433 -8.94 -8.12 -28.30
N GLY A 434 -9.49 -7.53 -29.36
CA GLY A 434 -9.70 -6.09 -29.50
C GLY A 434 -10.61 -5.52 -28.41
N PHE A 435 -11.71 -6.21 -28.09
CA PHE A 435 -12.63 -5.78 -27.03
C PHE A 435 -12.02 -5.91 -25.63
N LEU A 436 -11.16 -6.91 -25.37
CA LEU A 436 -10.48 -7.09 -24.07
C LEU A 436 -9.55 -5.94 -23.67
N PHE A 437 -9.07 -5.11 -24.61
CA PHE A 437 -8.36 -3.88 -24.28
C PHE A 437 -9.25 -2.88 -23.51
N ILE A 438 -10.56 -2.82 -23.77
CA ILE A 438 -11.47 -1.85 -23.17
C ILE A 438 -11.57 -1.99 -21.64
N PRO A 439 -11.92 -3.16 -21.06
CA PRO A 439 -11.96 -3.32 -19.61
C PRO A 439 -10.57 -3.18 -18.98
N GLY A 440 -9.50 -3.63 -19.65
CA GLY A 440 -8.14 -3.49 -19.13
C GLY A 440 -7.69 -2.03 -19.00
N ILE A 441 -7.88 -1.22 -20.05
CA ILE A 441 -7.67 0.25 -20.01
C ILE A 441 -8.42 0.85 -18.81
N CYS A 442 -9.70 0.52 -18.64
CA CYS A 442 -10.54 1.11 -17.59
C CYS A 442 -10.12 0.67 -16.18
N LEU A 443 -9.75 -0.60 -15.99
CA LEU A 443 -9.22 -1.09 -14.73
C LEU A 443 -7.82 -0.49 -14.42
N GLY A 444 -7.03 -0.17 -15.46
CA GLY A 444 -5.77 0.58 -15.33
C GLY A 444 -5.96 1.98 -14.74
N PHE A 445 -7.02 2.70 -15.14
CA PHE A 445 -7.41 3.97 -14.51
C PHE A 445 -7.86 3.82 -13.05
N MET A 446 -8.36 2.66 -12.63
CA MET A 446 -8.85 2.40 -11.26
C MET A 446 -7.72 2.05 -10.28
N PHE A 447 -6.92 1.03 -10.63
CA PHE A 447 -6.20 0.21 -9.67
C PHE A 447 -5.28 1.00 -8.71
N PRO A 448 -4.39 1.91 -9.16
CA PRO A 448 -3.55 2.69 -8.25
C PRO A 448 -4.30 3.84 -7.57
N ILE A 449 -5.43 4.31 -8.13
CA ILE A 449 -6.16 5.49 -7.62
C ILE A 449 -6.98 5.15 -6.39
N VAL A 450 -7.69 4.01 -6.38
CA VAL A 450 -8.58 3.65 -5.26
C VAL A 450 -7.82 3.61 -3.95
N THR A 451 -6.67 2.92 -3.92
CA THR A 451 -5.79 2.81 -2.74
C THR A 451 -5.30 4.16 -2.25
N VAL A 452 -4.83 5.04 -3.14
CA VAL A 452 -4.43 6.41 -2.77
C VAL A 452 -5.64 7.23 -2.30
N GLY A 453 -6.81 7.06 -2.92
CA GLY A 453 -8.03 7.80 -2.61
C GLY A 453 -8.60 7.50 -1.23
N VAL A 454 -8.61 6.22 -0.80
CA VAL A 454 -9.06 5.87 0.56
C VAL A 454 -8.08 6.38 1.61
N GLN A 455 -6.77 6.31 1.34
CA GLN A 455 -5.72 6.81 2.24
C GLN A 455 -5.77 8.34 2.42
N VAL A 456 -6.00 9.09 1.34
CA VAL A 456 -6.18 10.56 1.39
C VAL A 456 -7.47 10.93 2.12
N SER A 457 -8.50 10.09 2.03
CA SER A 457 -9.81 10.34 2.65
C SER A 457 -9.92 9.89 4.11
N ALA A 458 -8.92 9.16 4.64
CA ALA A 458 -8.94 8.61 6.00
C ALA A 458 -8.30 9.52 7.04
N LYS A 459 -8.76 9.39 8.30
CA LYS A 459 -8.01 9.87 9.47
C LYS A 459 -6.68 9.10 9.55
N PRO A 460 -5.54 9.71 9.96
CA PRO A 460 -4.24 9.03 10.02
C PRO A 460 -4.26 7.68 10.73
N GLN A 461 -4.95 7.61 11.87
CA GLN A 461 -5.18 6.41 12.69
C GLN A 461 -5.91 5.24 12.01
N HIS A 462 -6.48 5.43 10.80
CA HIS A 462 -7.20 4.39 10.06
C HIS A 462 -6.57 4.06 8.70
N ILE A 463 -5.43 4.67 8.36
CA ILE A 463 -4.79 4.51 7.04
C ILE A 463 -4.45 3.04 6.76
N THR A 464 -3.92 2.29 7.73
CA THR A 464 -3.62 0.85 7.57
C THR A 464 -4.89 0.06 7.22
N ALA A 465 -5.91 0.15 8.07
CA ALA A 465 -7.15 -0.62 7.93
C ALA A 465 -7.88 -0.34 6.60
N VAL A 466 -8.01 0.94 6.21
CA VAL A 466 -8.67 1.26 4.92
C VAL A 466 -7.83 0.84 3.71
N THR A 467 -6.50 0.75 3.85
CA THR A 467 -5.63 0.22 2.80
C THR A 467 -5.87 -1.27 2.60
N THR A 468 -5.99 -2.05 3.69
CA THR A 468 -6.31 -3.49 3.61
C THR A 468 -7.75 -3.79 3.20
N LEU A 469 -8.69 -2.85 3.39
CA LEU A 469 -10.05 -2.96 2.86
C LEU A 469 -10.14 -2.89 1.33
N VAL A 470 -9.16 -2.32 0.63
CA VAL A 470 -9.17 -2.22 -0.84
C VAL A 470 -9.01 -3.58 -1.53
N PRO A 471 -7.94 -4.37 -1.29
CA PRO A 471 -7.84 -5.72 -1.86
C PRO A 471 -8.98 -6.63 -1.37
N PHE A 472 -9.41 -6.48 -0.11
CA PHE A 472 -10.57 -7.20 0.41
C PHE A 472 -11.85 -6.91 -0.40
N ALA A 473 -12.17 -5.65 -0.68
CA ALA A 473 -13.31 -5.26 -1.50
C ALA A 473 -13.23 -5.80 -2.94
N PHE A 474 -12.01 -5.98 -3.47
CA PHE A 474 -11.77 -6.56 -4.78
C PHE A 474 -11.90 -8.10 -4.79
N ALA A 475 -11.40 -8.78 -3.74
CA ALA A 475 -11.46 -10.22 -3.60
C ALA A 475 -12.89 -10.73 -3.32
N ILE A 476 -13.61 -10.07 -2.40
CA ILE A 476 -15.02 -10.40 -2.11
C ILE A 476 -15.94 -10.13 -3.31
N ALA A 477 -15.63 -9.10 -4.11
CA ALA A 477 -16.29 -8.87 -5.38
C ALA A 477 -16.06 -10.00 -6.39
N GLY A 478 -14.84 -10.53 -6.47
CA GLY A 478 -14.53 -11.70 -7.28
C GLY A 478 -15.35 -12.92 -6.85
N ALA A 479 -15.29 -13.29 -5.58
CA ALA A 479 -15.95 -14.49 -5.05
C ALA A 479 -17.49 -14.43 -5.17
N LEU A 480 -18.12 -13.34 -4.71
CA LEU A 480 -19.57 -13.17 -4.78
C LEU A 480 -20.05 -12.93 -6.22
N GLY A 481 -19.35 -12.06 -6.96
CA GLY A 481 -19.70 -11.68 -8.32
C GLY A 481 -19.64 -12.85 -9.29
N LEU A 482 -18.56 -13.64 -9.25
CA LEU A 482 -18.42 -14.81 -10.11
C LEU A 482 -19.51 -15.86 -9.82
N SER A 483 -19.85 -16.07 -8.54
CA SER A 483 -20.93 -16.99 -8.13
C SER A 483 -22.32 -16.56 -8.62
N ILE A 484 -22.65 -15.27 -8.51
CA ILE A 484 -23.91 -14.71 -9.01
C ILE A 484 -23.99 -14.85 -10.54
N LEU A 485 -22.95 -14.42 -11.26
CA LEU A 485 -22.90 -14.48 -12.72
C LEU A 485 -22.85 -15.92 -13.24
N GLY A 486 -22.25 -16.84 -12.48
CA GLY A 486 -22.20 -18.28 -12.80
C GLY A 486 -23.56 -18.94 -12.63
N SER A 487 -24.35 -18.51 -11.64
CA SER A 487 -25.76 -18.89 -11.52
C SER A 487 -26.63 -18.35 -12.66
N VAL A 488 -26.40 -17.10 -13.10
CA VAL A 488 -27.06 -16.53 -14.29
C VAL A 488 -26.73 -17.37 -15.52
N LEU A 489 -25.44 -17.60 -15.80
CA LEU A 489 -24.98 -18.46 -16.90
C LEU A 489 -25.62 -19.84 -16.86
N THR A 490 -25.59 -20.49 -15.70
CA THR A 490 -26.09 -21.86 -15.52
C THR A 490 -27.60 -21.96 -15.78
N ASN A 491 -28.39 -21.01 -15.28
CA ASN A 491 -29.84 -21.03 -15.44
C ASN A 491 -30.25 -20.67 -16.88
N THR A 492 -29.63 -19.65 -17.48
CA THR A 492 -29.93 -19.24 -18.86
C THR A 492 -29.47 -20.28 -19.89
N PHE A 493 -28.33 -20.95 -19.66
CA PHE A 493 -27.87 -22.04 -20.52
C PHE A 493 -28.79 -23.26 -20.42
N LYS A 494 -29.17 -23.69 -19.22
CA LYS A 494 -30.12 -24.79 -19.01
C LYS A 494 -31.48 -24.52 -19.67
N ALA A 495 -31.97 -23.28 -19.63
CA ALA A 495 -33.16 -22.89 -20.38
C ALA A 495 -32.92 -22.90 -21.91
N GLY A 496 -31.78 -22.38 -22.36
CA GLY A 496 -31.40 -22.31 -23.78
C GLY A 496 -31.17 -23.66 -24.46
N ILE A 497 -30.86 -24.72 -23.69
CA ILE A 497 -30.74 -26.10 -24.21
C ILE A 497 -32.00 -26.95 -23.95
N SER A 498 -33.08 -26.40 -23.40
CA SER A 498 -34.29 -27.18 -23.09
C SER A 498 -34.94 -27.77 -24.35
N ASP A 499 -35.04 -26.96 -25.41
CA ASP A 499 -35.59 -27.39 -26.69
C ASP A 499 -34.61 -28.35 -27.40
N PHE A 500 -33.30 -28.05 -27.33
CA PHE A 500 -32.22 -28.91 -27.84
C PHE A 500 -32.23 -30.33 -27.23
N ILE A 501 -32.52 -30.46 -25.93
CA ILE A 501 -32.65 -31.76 -25.24
C ILE A 501 -33.83 -32.58 -25.77
N THR A 502 -34.84 -31.93 -26.34
CA THR A 502 -35.99 -32.58 -27.00
C THR A 502 -35.66 -32.98 -28.43
N ASP A 503 -34.92 -32.13 -29.17
CA ASP A 503 -34.43 -32.42 -30.53
C ASP A 503 -33.39 -33.57 -30.55
N TYR A 504 -32.49 -33.60 -29.56
CA TYR A 504 -31.28 -34.44 -29.54
C TYR A 504 -31.08 -35.11 -28.16
N PRO A 505 -31.96 -36.04 -27.75
CA PRO A 505 -31.93 -36.67 -26.43
C PRO A 505 -30.60 -37.38 -26.13
N GLU A 506 -29.92 -37.94 -27.13
CA GLU A 506 -28.63 -38.62 -27.01
C GLU A 506 -27.49 -37.70 -26.54
N TYR A 507 -27.59 -36.39 -26.80
CA TYR A 507 -26.59 -35.40 -26.40
C TYR A 507 -26.90 -34.71 -25.06
N THR A 508 -28.06 -34.98 -24.44
CA THR A 508 -28.50 -34.38 -23.17
C THR A 508 -27.40 -34.37 -22.10
N GLN A 509 -26.74 -35.51 -21.88
CA GLN A 509 -25.72 -35.65 -20.85
C GLN A 509 -24.36 -35.04 -21.22
N LEU A 510 -24.10 -34.78 -22.51
CA LEU A 510 -22.93 -34.01 -22.91
C LEU A 510 -23.23 -32.51 -22.77
N ALA A 511 -24.36 -32.05 -23.31
CA ALA A 511 -24.82 -30.66 -23.26
C ALA A 511 -24.92 -30.14 -21.82
N SER A 512 -25.45 -30.93 -20.88
CA SER A 512 -25.54 -30.55 -19.46
C SER A 512 -24.18 -30.32 -18.79
N ASN A 513 -23.15 -31.09 -19.19
CA ASN A 513 -21.80 -31.04 -18.63
C ASN A 513 -20.87 -30.01 -19.31
N VAL A 514 -21.33 -29.30 -20.35
CA VAL A 514 -20.57 -28.25 -21.06
C VAL A 514 -20.03 -27.18 -20.10
N LEU A 515 -20.82 -26.77 -19.11
CA LEU A 515 -20.40 -25.69 -18.20
C LEU A 515 -19.27 -26.09 -17.25
N ASP A 516 -19.19 -27.38 -16.89
CA ASP A 516 -18.12 -27.92 -16.04
C ASP A 516 -16.90 -28.39 -16.85
N LYS A 517 -17.10 -28.80 -18.11
CA LYS A 517 -16.00 -29.17 -19.02
C LYS A 517 -16.26 -28.66 -20.46
N PRO A 518 -15.96 -27.38 -20.75
CA PRO A 518 -16.24 -26.73 -22.04
C PRO A 518 -15.68 -27.43 -23.28
N SER A 519 -14.56 -28.17 -23.15
CA SER A 519 -13.96 -28.89 -24.28
C SER A 519 -14.77 -30.09 -24.79
N LEU A 520 -15.80 -30.55 -24.06
CA LEU A 520 -16.65 -31.67 -24.49
C LEU A 520 -17.39 -31.40 -25.81
N ILE A 521 -17.71 -30.14 -26.11
CA ILE A 521 -18.38 -29.69 -27.35
C ILE A 521 -17.65 -30.17 -28.61
N TRP A 522 -16.33 -30.24 -28.55
CA TRP A 522 -15.46 -30.54 -29.69
C TRP A 522 -15.07 -32.03 -29.79
N THR A 523 -15.73 -32.89 -29.01
CA THR A 523 -15.61 -34.35 -29.14
C THR A 523 -16.22 -34.81 -30.47
N SER A 524 -15.60 -35.79 -31.13
CA SER A 524 -16.06 -36.36 -32.41
C SER A 524 -17.42 -37.07 -32.35
N SER A 525 -18.01 -37.21 -31.16
CA SER A 525 -19.32 -37.83 -30.93
C SER A 525 -20.51 -36.91 -31.21
N ILE A 526 -20.31 -35.59 -31.36
CA ILE A 526 -21.40 -34.62 -31.59
C ILE A 526 -21.45 -34.17 -33.06
N SER A 527 -22.66 -34.17 -33.64
CA SER A 527 -22.95 -33.63 -34.98
C SER A 527 -22.81 -32.10 -35.03
N GLU A 528 -22.59 -31.55 -36.22
CA GLU A 528 -22.27 -30.13 -36.37
C GLU A 528 -23.45 -29.19 -36.05
N ASP A 529 -24.68 -29.53 -36.47
CA ASP A 529 -25.89 -28.77 -36.06
C ASP A 529 -26.08 -28.78 -34.55
N ALA A 530 -25.96 -29.96 -33.92
CA ALA A 530 -26.08 -30.08 -32.48
C ALA A 530 -25.02 -29.25 -31.73
N ARG A 531 -23.77 -29.26 -32.23
CA ARG A 531 -22.69 -28.43 -31.72
C ARG A 531 -23.03 -26.95 -31.80
N ASN A 532 -23.52 -26.50 -32.95
CA ASN A 532 -23.86 -25.10 -33.19
C ASN A 532 -25.02 -24.64 -32.30
N LYS A 533 -26.11 -25.42 -32.17
CA LYS A 533 -27.21 -25.12 -31.23
C LYS A 533 -26.72 -24.95 -29.78
N ILE A 534 -25.83 -25.84 -29.32
CA ILE A 534 -25.23 -25.74 -27.97
C ILE A 534 -24.38 -24.46 -27.84
N ILE A 535 -23.53 -24.14 -28.82
CA ILE A 535 -22.67 -22.95 -28.78
C ILE A 535 -23.52 -21.67 -28.83
N ASP A 536 -24.58 -21.60 -29.64
CA ASP A 536 -25.47 -20.44 -29.70
C ASP A 536 -26.24 -20.23 -28.39
N ALA A 537 -26.72 -21.30 -27.76
CA ALA A 537 -27.31 -21.24 -26.42
C ALA A 537 -26.30 -20.74 -25.37
N PHE A 538 -25.03 -21.14 -25.48
CA PHE A 538 -23.95 -20.69 -24.60
C PHE A 538 -23.60 -19.20 -24.81
N VAL A 539 -23.42 -18.75 -26.06
CA VAL A 539 -23.15 -17.34 -26.40
C VAL A 539 -24.28 -16.43 -25.95
N LYS A 540 -25.55 -16.83 -26.19
CA LYS A 540 -26.74 -16.11 -25.70
C LYS A 540 -26.79 -16.02 -24.18
N SER A 541 -26.26 -17.02 -23.47
CA SER A 541 -26.15 -17.00 -22.00
C SER A 541 -25.03 -16.08 -21.51
N LEU A 542 -23.90 -16.02 -22.23
CA LEU A 542 -22.84 -15.04 -21.97
C LEU A 542 -23.28 -13.60 -22.23
N HIS A 543 -24.14 -13.34 -23.22
CA HIS A 543 -24.73 -12.01 -23.41
C HIS A 543 -25.44 -11.50 -22.15
N LEU A 544 -26.15 -12.37 -21.42
CA LEU A 544 -26.80 -11.98 -20.17
C LEU A 544 -25.79 -11.66 -19.05
N ILE A 545 -24.62 -12.31 -19.01
CA ILE A 545 -23.49 -11.90 -18.16
C ILE A 545 -23.01 -10.50 -18.56
N PHE A 546 -22.86 -10.22 -19.86
CA PHE A 546 -22.39 -8.91 -20.32
C PHE A 546 -23.42 -7.78 -20.08
N TYR A 547 -24.72 -8.06 -20.16
CA TYR A 547 -25.77 -7.13 -19.70
C TYR A 547 -25.73 -6.91 -18.17
N ALA A 548 -25.55 -7.98 -17.38
CA ALA A 548 -25.38 -7.85 -15.93
C ALA A 548 -24.10 -7.06 -15.57
N ASN A 549 -22.99 -7.28 -16.28
CA ASN A 549 -21.78 -6.50 -16.17
C ASN A 549 -22.04 -5.01 -16.46
N ALA A 550 -22.76 -4.69 -17.55
CA ALA A 550 -23.10 -3.33 -17.91
C ALA A 550 -23.93 -2.62 -16.81
N GLY A 551 -24.86 -3.35 -16.18
CA GLY A 551 -25.64 -2.86 -15.03
C GLY A 551 -24.80 -2.63 -13.76
N ILE A 552 -23.96 -3.59 -13.37
CA ILE A 552 -23.10 -3.51 -12.18
C ILE A 552 -22.05 -2.40 -12.32
N SER A 553 -21.47 -2.25 -13.51
CA SER A 553 -20.55 -1.14 -13.80
C SER A 553 -21.28 0.21 -13.97
N GLY A 554 -22.52 0.21 -14.45
CA GLY A 554 -23.39 1.39 -14.45
C GLY A 554 -23.75 1.89 -13.04
N LEU A 555 -24.00 0.97 -12.10
CA LEU A 555 -24.12 1.31 -10.68
C LEU A 555 -22.82 1.91 -10.13
N GLY A 556 -21.67 1.30 -10.43
CA GLY A 556 -20.37 1.84 -10.05
C GLY A 556 -20.09 3.22 -10.67
N PHE A 557 -20.58 3.49 -11.89
CA PHE A 557 -20.52 4.83 -12.50
C PHE A 557 -21.33 5.84 -11.69
N ILE A 558 -22.60 5.53 -11.35
CA ILE A 558 -23.45 6.38 -10.50
C ILE A 558 -22.77 6.66 -9.14
N LEU A 559 -22.19 5.63 -8.50
CA LEU A 559 -21.44 5.77 -7.25
C LEU A 559 -20.20 6.67 -7.42
N SER A 560 -19.47 6.55 -8.52
CA SER A 560 -18.28 7.36 -8.81
C SER A 560 -18.59 8.85 -9.02
N LEU A 561 -19.76 9.19 -9.59
CA LEU A 561 -20.24 10.57 -9.67
C LEU A 561 -20.40 11.18 -8.26
N GLY A 562 -20.75 10.37 -7.27
CA GLY A 562 -20.92 10.76 -5.87
C GLY A 562 -19.62 11.15 -5.14
N LEU A 563 -18.44 10.87 -5.69
CA LEU A 563 -17.15 11.17 -5.06
C LEU A 563 -16.90 12.68 -4.96
N LYS A 564 -16.44 13.17 -3.81
CA LYS A 564 -15.91 14.55 -3.67
C LYS A 564 -14.45 14.60 -4.14
N LYS A 565 -14.05 15.69 -4.83
CA LYS A 565 -12.64 15.93 -5.19
C LYS A 565 -11.79 15.96 -3.91
N PHE A 566 -10.82 15.05 -3.80
CA PHE A 566 -9.79 15.09 -2.76
C PHE A 566 -8.50 15.68 -3.33
N LYS A 567 -7.85 16.58 -2.58
CA LYS A 567 -6.49 17.04 -2.88
C LYS A 567 -5.51 16.03 -2.28
N LEU A 568 -4.47 15.65 -3.02
CA LEU A 568 -3.30 15.01 -2.41
C LEU A 568 -2.76 15.94 -1.33
N ARG A 569 -2.56 15.42 -0.11
CA ARG A 569 -1.83 16.14 0.94
C ARG A 569 -0.41 16.38 0.45
N SER A 570 0.00 17.64 0.43
CA SER A 570 1.40 17.99 0.16
C SER A 570 2.29 17.38 1.26
N LEU A 571 3.54 17.06 0.88
CA LEU A 571 4.59 16.59 1.79
C LEU A 571 4.73 17.48 3.03
N SER A 572 4.43 18.76 2.89
CA SER A 572 4.45 19.76 3.95
C SER A 572 3.46 19.55 5.09
N THR A 573 2.40 18.78 4.87
CA THR A 573 1.33 18.57 5.88
C THR A 573 1.55 17.36 6.80
N LEU A 574 2.72 16.70 6.69
CA LEU A 574 3.06 15.50 7.48
C LEU A 574 4.46 15.56 8.13
N ARG A 575 5.27 16.58 7.84
CA ARG A 575 6.54 16.83 8.54
C ARG A 575 6.29 17.81 9.68
N PRO A 576 7.01 17.71 10.82
CA PRO A 576 6.88 18.71 11.87
C PRO A 576 7.21 20.10 11.32
N ASN A 577 6.36 21.08 11.61
CA ASN A 577 6.70 22.47 11.31
C ASN A 577 7.95 22.85 12.10
N GLN A 578 8.90 23.48 11.41
CA GLN A 578 10.07 24.11 12.00
C GLN A 578 9.92 25.63 11.85
N VAL A 579 10.75 26.36 12.58
CA VAL A 579 11.08 27.75 12.29
C VAL A 579 12.57 27.88 12.02
N THR A 580 12.97 28.89 11.27
CA THR A 580 14.38 29.31 11.15
C THR A 580 14.46 30.83 11.20
N LEU A 581 15.49 31.35 11.85
CA LEU A 581 15.90 32.73 11.63
C LEU A 581 16.58 32.82 10.25
N ALA A 582 16.15 33.78 9.44
CA ALA A 582 16.77 34.14 8.17
C ALA A 582 17.21 35.60 8.23
N LEU A 583 18.50 35.89 8.01
CA LEU A 583 19.00 37.25 7.91
C LEU A 583 19.49 37.55 6.50
N LEU A 584 19.10 38.71 5.97
CA LEU A 584 19.70 39.35 4.81
C LEU A 584 20.70 40.37 5.32
N LYS A 585 21.99 40.22 5.02
CA LYS A 585 23.08 41.02 5.62
C LYS A 585 23.24 42.38 4.91
N PRO A 586 23.98 43.36 5.48
CA PRO A 586 24.01 44.74 4.95
C PRO A 586 24.45 44.89 3.50
N ASP A 587 25.31 44.00 2.98
CA ASP A 587 25.70 43.92 1.56
C ASP A 587 24.52 43.63 0.63
N LEU A 588 23.57 42.78 1.05
CA LEU A 588 22.35 42.53 0.30
C LEU A 588 21.34 43.66 0.47
N CYS A 589 21.18 44.16 1.70
CA CYS A 589 20.20 45.21 2.02
C CYS A 589 20.51 46.56 1.35
N ALA A 590 21.77 46.80 0.95
CA ALA A 590 22.15 47.93 0.10
C ALA A 590 21.56 47.88 -1.33
N SER A 591 20.97 46.75 -1.76
CA SER A 591 20.28 46.61 -3.06
C SER A 591 18.83 46.18 -2.86
N ALA A 592 17.89 47.11 -3.11
CA ALA A 592 16.46 46.83 -3.06
C ALA A 592 16.04 45.71 -4.02
N GLU A 593 16.63 45.67 -5.22
CA GLU A 593 16.39 44.62 -6.22
C GLU A 593 16.83 43.23 -5.72
N ALA A 594 17.99 43.14 -5.05
CA ALA A 594 18.49 41.88 -4.49
C ALA A 594 17.61 41.37 -3.35
N VAL A 595 17.08 42.27 -2.50
CA VAL A 595 16.11 41.96 -1.45
C VAL A 595 14.78 41.50 -2.06
N GLU A 596 14.24 42.23 -3.04
CA GLU A 596 12.97 41.88 -3.70
C GLU A 596 13.05 40.54 -4.42
N LYS A 597 14.13 40.30 -5.18
CA LYS A 597 14.40 39.01 -5.84
C LYS A 597 14.51 37.87 -4.83
N THR A 598 15.12 38.11 -3.67
CA THR A 598 15.18 37.13 -2.58
C THR A 598 13.79 36.79 -2.05
N LEU A 599 12.96 37.79 -1.74
CA LEU A 599 11.60 37.59 -1.23
C LEU A 599 10.72 36.84 -2.24
N LYS A 600 10.72 37.27 -3.50
CA LYS A 600 10.04 36.58 -4.61
C LYS A 600 10.52 35.13 -4.77
N THR A 601 11.81 34.85 -4.52
CA THR A 601 12.33 33.48 -4.57
C THR A 601 11.69 32.61 -3.47
N ILE A 602 11.62 33.10 -2.23
CA ILE A 602 10.99 32.40 -1.09
C ILE A 602 9.49 32.12 -1.36
N GLU A 603 8.78 33.10 -1.92
CA GLU A 603 7.36 33.01 -2.28
C GLU A 603 7.10 32.08 -3.47
N SER A 604 8.06 31.94 -4.39
CA SER A 604 7.94 31.13 -5.62
C SER A 604 8.22 29.64 -5.47
N GLU A 605 8.63 29.16 -4.29
CA GLU A 605 8.84 27.73 -4.07
C GLU A 605 7.53 26.92 -4.21
N ILE A 606 7.65 25.65 -4.59
CA ILE A 606 6.53 24.70 -4.78
C ILE A 606 5.67 24.51 -3.50
N ASP A 607 6.20 24.93 -2.35
CA ASP A 607 5.57 24.88 -1.04
C ASP A 607 6.01 26.11 -0.22
N PRO A 608 5.50 27.33 -0.46
CA PRO A 608 6.14 28.58 -0.01
C PRO A 608 6.47 28.64 1.49
N MET A 609 7.67 29.10 1.84
CA MET A 609 8.04 29.27 3.26
C MET A 609 7.29 30.49 3.83
N GLN A 610 6.54 30.30 4.92
CA GLN A 610 5.74 31.39 5.49
C GLN A 610 6.65 32.37 6.24
N ILE A 611 6.76 33.61 5.77
CA ILE A 611 7.34 34.71 6.55
C ILE A 611 6.34 35.03 7.67
N VAL A 612 6.67 34.69 8.91
CA VAL A 612 5.80 34.95 10.08
C VAL A 612 6.07 36.34 10.67
N ALA A 613 7.33 36.76 10.64
CA ALA A 613 7.75 38.10 11.06
C ALA A 613 8.92 38.57 10.21
N LYS A 614 9.04 39.89 10.05
CA LYS A 614 10.10 40.58 9.31
C LYS A 614 10.32 41.96 9.93
N ARG A 615 11.57 42.36 10.14
CA ARG A 615 11.94 43.73 10.53
C ARG A 615 13.31 44.13 9.95
N SER A 616 13.52 45.41 9.71
CA SER A 616 14.89 45.94 9.56
C SER A 616 15.53 46.09 10.94
N VAL A 617 16.85 45.95 11.01
CA VAL A 617 17.61 45.98 12.26
C VAL A 617 18.94 46.69 12.02
N LEU A 618 19.30 47.59 12.93
CA LEU A 618 20.65 48.12 13.09
C LEU A 618 21.17 47.63 14.46
N TRP A 619 22.31 46.96 14.50
CA TRP A 619 22.90 46.45 15.74
C TRP A 619 24.00 47.35 16.28
N SER A 620 24.08 47.47 17.61
CA SER A 620 25.30 47.91 18.28
C SER A 620 26.36 46.81 18.26
N ILE A 621 27.60 47.17 18.62
CA ILE A 621 28.71 46.22 18.75
C ILE A 621 28.37 45.13 19.80
N ASN A 622 27.66 45.49 20.87
CA ASN A 622 27.30 44.56 21.94
C ASN A 622 26.27 43.53 21.45
N ASP A 623 25.24 43.94 20.71
CA ASP A 623 24.22 43.03 20.18
C ASP A 623 24.82 42.02 19.19
N ALA A 624 25.71 42.50 18.31
CA ALA A 624 26.42 41.67 17.35
C ALA A 624 27.45 40.74 18.03
N GLN A 625 28.05 41.15 19.16
CA GLN A 625 28.92 40.29 19.97
C GLN A 625 28.13 39.17 20.65
N GLU A 626 26.98 39.49 21.24
CA GLU A 626 26.09 38.54 21.91
C GLU A 626 25.58 37.47 20.93
N PHE A 627 25.01 37.90 19.79
CA PHE A 627 24.47 37.00 18.77
C PHE A 627 25.52 36.03 18.21
N TYR A 628 26.77 36.50 18.04
CA TYR A 628 27.87 35.67 17.53
C TYR A 628 28.82 35.14 18.62
N ARG A 629 28.42 35.09 19.90
CA ARG A 629 29.30 34.63 21.02
C ARG A 629 29.93 33.25 20.76
N GLU A 630 29.22 32.32 20.14
CA GLU A 630 29.77 31.01 19.72
C GLU A 630 30.90 31.07 18.68
N HIS A 631 31.24 32.26 18.18
CA HIS A 631 32.33 32.51 17.24
C HIS A 631 33.47 33.30 17.88
N GLU A 632 33.37 33.66 19.16
CA GLU A 632 34.47 34.23 19.93
C GLU A 632 35.73 33.36 19.86
N GLY A 633 36.90 33.99 19.89
CA GLY A 633 38.20 33.36 19.63
C GLY A 633 38.48 33.00 18.16
N LYS A 634 37.48 32.89 17.26
CA LYS A 634 37.72 32.56 15.84
C LYS A 634 38.30 33.76 15.09
N PHE A 635 39.26 33.52 14.18
CA PHE A 635 40.01 34.56 13.47
C PHE A 635 39.16 35.58 12.68
N PHE A 636 37.93 35.21 12.32
CA PHE A 636 36.98 36.06 11.59
C PHE A 636 35.98 36.80 12.50
N TYR A 637 35.93 36.52 13.81
CA TYR A 637 34.92 37.05 14.74
C TYR A 637 34.82 38.57 14.72
N LYS A 638 35.92 39.28 14.99
CA LYS A 638 35.96 40.76 14.98
C LYS A 638 35.53 41.34 13.63
N ARG A 639 35.80 40.64 12.52
CA ARG A 639 35.37 41.06 11.17
C ARG A 639 33.89 40.81 10.93
N LEU A 640 33.30 39.76 11.51
CA LEU A 640 31.88 39.43 11.40
C LEU A 640 31.02 40.37 12.25
N VAL A 641 31.43 40.61 13.50
CA VAL A 641 30.80 41.59 14.40
C VAL A 641 30.80 42.97 13.75
N GLY A 642 31.99 43.51 13.45
CA GLY A 642 32.12 44.83 12.83
C GLY A 642 31.50 44.93 11.43
N TYR A 643 31.26 43.81 10.74
CA TYR A 643 30.53 43.81 9.48
C TYR A 643 29.01 43.95 9.68
N MET A 644 28.45 43.28 10.68
CA MET A 644 27.00 43.32 10.97
C MET A 644 26.55 44.60 11.68
N THR A 645 27.48 45.45 12.15
CA THR A 645 27.21 46.79 12.68
C THR A 645 27.35 47.92 11.66
N ASN A 646 27.81 47.64 10.44
CA ASN A 646 28.13 48.67 9.43
C ASN A 646 26.93 49.20 8.63
N GLY A 647 25.71 48.74 8.93
CA GLY A 647 24.49 49.15 8.23
C GLY A 647 23.29 48.29 8.62
N GLU A 648 22.11 48.66 8.14
CA GLU A 648 20.89 47.89 8.37
C GLU A 648 20.93 46.51 7.71
N PHE A 649 20.32 45.53 8.38
CA PHE A 649 20.11 44.18 7.88
C PHE A 649 18.66 43.75 8.14
N ILE A 650 18.09 42.92 7.26
CA ILE A 650 16.70 42.46 7.40
C ILE A 650 16.68 41.12 8.10
N ALA A 651 16.00 41.06 9.25
CA ALA A 651 15.71 39.83 9.97
C ALA A 651 14.31 39.30 9.63
N MET A 652 14.18 37.98 9.46
CA MET A 652 12.92 37.30 9.17
C MET A 652 12.81 35.99 9.96
N VAL A 653 11.61 35.69 10.45
CA VAL A 653 11.24 34.35 10.94
C VAL A 653 10.52 33.61 9.83
N LEU A 654 11.14 32.57 9.28
CA LEU A 654 10.51 31.68 8.30
C LEU A 654 9.95 30.45 9.02
N LYS A 655 8.68 30.12 8.75
CA LYS A 655 7.99 28.92 9.22
C LYS A 655 7.76 27.95 8.07
N GLY A 656 7.94 26.67 8.34
CA GLY A 656 7.51 25.61 7.44
C GLY A 656 8.12 24.25 7.76
N PRO A 657 7.69 23.21 7.05
CA PRO A 657 8.24 21.87 7.16
C PRO A 657 9.64 21.84 6.53
N ASP A 658 10.60 21.31 7.28
CA ASP A 658 12.04 21.32 6.99
C ASP A 658 12.61 22.71 6.68
N VAL A 659 11.98 23.80 7.16
CA VAL A 659 12.31 25.18 6.71
C VAL A 659 13.78 25.54 6.95
N ILE A 660 14.41 24.99 8.01
CA ILE A 660 15.84 25.14 8.28
C ILE A 660 16.67 24.56 7.11
N SER A 661 16.41 23.30 6.76
CA SER A 661 17.11 22.59 5.68
C SER A 661 16.86 23.26 4.32
N ARG A 662 15.62 23.68 4.06
CA ARG A 662 15.20 24.33 2.81
C ARG A 662 15.81 25.72 2.64
N TRP A 663 15.73 26.58 3.65
CA TRP A 663 16.37 27.89 3.64
C TRP A 663 17.88 27.77 3.44
N ARG A 664 18.54 26.85 4.17
CA ARG A 664 19.98 26.54 4.01
C ARG A 664 20.33 26.06 2.60
N LYS A 665 19.46 25.27 1.96
CA LYS A 665 19.64 24.86 0.57
C LYS A 665 19.47 26.04 -0.39
N LEU A 666 18.45 26.87 -0.21
CA LEU A 666 18.16 28.01 -1.08
C LEU A 666 19.28 29.07 -1.05
N ILE A 667 19.84 29.35 0.14
CA ILE A 667 21.00 30.22 0.26
C ILE A 667 22.31 29.54 -0.17
N GLY A 668 22.41 28.22 -0.07
CA GLY A 668 23.56 27.44 -0.53
C GLY A 668 24.79 27.50 0.40
N PRO A 669 25.94 26.95 -0.04
CA PRO A 669 27.16 26.82 0.77
C PRO A 669 27.67 28.14 1.37
N THR A 670 28.13 28.10 2.62
CA THR A 670 28.55 29.28 3.41
C THR A 670 29.65 30.13 2.76
N ARG A 671 30.51 29.52 1.93
CA ARG A 671 31.57 30.18 1.15
C ARG A 671 31.08 30.50 -0.27
N PRO A 672 30.93 31.77 -0.68
CA PRO A 672 30.43 32.10 -2.03
C PRO A 672 31.22 31.48 -3.19
N PRO A 673 32.58 31.39 -3.18
CA PRO A 673 33.31 30.72 -4.24
C PRO A 673 32.96 29.23 -4.39
N ARG A 674 32.67 28.54 -3.27
CA ARG A 674 32.21 27.14 -3.29
C ARG A 674 30.77 27.05 -3.79
N ALA A 675 29.90 27.97 -3.37
CA ALA A 675 28.52 28.05 -3.84
C ALA A 675 28.47 28.17 -5.38
N ARG A 676 29.23 29.09 -5.98
CA ARG A 676 29.31 29.26 -7.45
C ARG A 676 29.78 28.03 -8.23
N ILE A 677 30.43 27.06 -7.58
CA ILE A 677 30.87 25.80 -8.21
C ILE A 677 29.87 24.67 -7.96
N SER A 678 29.41 24.46 -6.72
CA SER A 678 28.57 23.30 -6.36
C SER A 678 27.07 23.55 -6.41
N ASP A 679 26.63 24.81 -6.36
CA ASP A 679 25.22 25.21 -6.52
C ASP A 679 25.14 26.64 -7.10
N PRO A 680 25.39 26.82 -8.42
CA PRO A 680 25.50 28.13 -9.05
C PRO A 680 24.21 28.98 -8.97
N ASN A 681 23.06 28.34 -8.75
CA ASN A 681 21.75 29.00 -8.68
C ASN A 681 21.41 29.49 -7.26
N SER A 682 22.10 28.99 -6.22
CA SER A 682 21.86 29.40 -4.83
C SER A 682 22.08 30.90 -4.59
N LEU A 683 21.38 31.48 -3.61
CA LEU A 683 21.43 32.93 -3.36
C LEU A 683 22.85 33.42 -2.99
N ARG A 684 23.66 32.60 -2.28
CA ARG A 684 25.08 32.93 -2.01
C ARG A 684 25.99 32.84 -3.24
N ALA A 685 25.64 32.04 -4.24
CA ALA A 685 26.37 32.04 -5.50
C ALA A 685 26.13 33.35 -6.27
N GLN A 686 24.88 33.81 -6.31
CA GLN A 686 24.44 35.03 -6.99
C GLN A 686 24.95 36.31 -6.33
N PHE A 687 24.79 36.46 -5.00
CA PHE A 687 25.04 37.74 -4.30
C PHE A 687 26.27 37.72 -3.38
N GLY A 688 26.69 36.55 -2.89
CA GLY A 688 27.77 36.44 -1.91
C GLY A 688 29.11 36.89 -2.48
N ILE A 689 29.83 37.75 -1.74
CA ILE A 689 31.08 38.37 -2.19
C ILE A 689 32.30 37.61 -1.63
N THR A 690 32.32 37.34 -0.32
CA THR A 690 33.44 36.69 0.39
C THR A 690 32.94 35.78 1.51
N ASP A 691 33.83 35.00 2.14
CA ASP A 691 33.50 34.12 3.27
C ASP A 691 32.83 34.85 4.46
N THR A 692 33.14 36.13 4.70
CA THR A 692 32.48 36.96 5.73
C THR A 692 31.31 37.78 5.18
N ARG A 693 31.46 38.38 3.98
CA ARG A 693 30.37 39.01 3.23
C ARG A 693 29.67 37.98 2.35
N ASN A 694 28.98 37.06 3.00
CA ASN A 694 28.23 35.96 2.36
C ASN A 694 26.72 36.19 2.34
N SER A 695 26.28 37.45 2.50
CA SER A 695 24.94 38.02 2.25
C SER A 695 23.74 37.44 3.00
N PHE A 696 23.83 36.23 3.56
CA PHE A 696 22.72 35.49 4.16
C PHE A 696 23.16 34.80 5.46
N HIS A 697 22.27 34.79 6.46
CA HIS A 697 22.32 33.89 7.60
C HIS A 697 21.13 32.92 7.58
N GLY A 698 21.31 31.77 8.21
CA GLY A 698 20.27 30.79 8.45
C GLY A 698 20.72 29.84 9.55
N SER A 699 19.88 29.63 10.56
CA SER A 699 20.11 28.67 11.66
C SER A 699 20.50 27.30 11.10
N ASP A 700 21.24 26.48 11.83
CA ASP A 700 21.66 25.13 11.41
C ASP A 700 20.88 23.99 12.05
N SER A 701 20.30 24.22 13.22
CA SER A 701 19.42 23.29 13.92
C SER A 701 18.17 24.01 14.49
N MET A 702 17.19 23.23 14.95
CA MET A 702 16.01 23.77 15.63
C MET A 702 16.37 24.40 16.98
N GLU A 703 17.35 23.84 17.70
CA GLU A 703 17.90 24.38 18.94
C GLU A 703 18.55 25.74 18.71
N THR A 704 19.39 25.85 17.69
CA THR A 704 19.98 27.12 17.22
C THR A 704 18.89 28.13 16.89
N SER A 705 17.84 27.74 16.16
CA SER A 705 16.74 28.65 15.81
C SER A 705 15.92 29.11 17.02
N LEU A 706 15.68 28.23 18.01
CA LEU A 706 14.94 28.57 19.23
C LEU A 706 15.73 29.55 20.12
N ARG A 707 17.06 29.55 20.03
CA ARG A 707 17.95 30.51 20.70
C ARG A 707 18.13 31.81 19.91
N GLU A 708 18.27 31.74 18.58
CA GLU A 708 18.53 32.90 17.73
C GLU A 708 17.31 33.81 17.53
N ILE A 709 16.09 33.25 17.44
CA ILE A 709 14.87 34.04 17.17
C ILE A 709 14.56 35.05 18.30
N PRO A 710 14.54 34.69 19.59
CA PRO A 710 14.19 35.63 20.67
C PRO A 710 15.11 36.86 20.77
N LEU A 711 16.38 36.75 20.37
CA LEU A 711 17.33 37.87 20.33
C LEU A 711 16.91 38.97 19.32
N LEU A 712 16.08 38.62 18.33
CA LEU A 712 15.60 39.54 17.31
C LEU A 712 14.07 39.69 17.28
N PHE A 713 13.34 38.84 18.00
CA PHE A 713 11.89 38.83 18.08
C PHE A 713 11.44 38.36 19.48
N PRO A 714 11.70 39.15 20.54
CA PRO A 714 11.39 38.75 21.92
C PRO A 714 9.87 38.60 22.17
N ASP A 715 9.05 39.35 21.44
CA ASP A 715 7.59 39.34 21.54
C ASP A 715 6.93 38.13 20.85
N ILE A 716 7.72 37.22 20.27
CA ILE A 716 7.24 36.08 19.49
C ILE A 716 7.31 34.79 20.30
N ASP A 717 6.15 34.28 20.71
CA ASP A 717 6.04 32.91 21.20
C ASP A 717 6.12 31.89 20.04
N ILE A 718 7.28 31.24 19.96
CA ILE A 718 7.55 30.19 18.99
C ILE A 718 6.67 28.95 19.22
N LYS A 719 6.25 28.64 20.46
CA LYS A 719 5.37 27.49 20.74
C LYS A 719 4.00 27.70 20.08
N THR A 720 3.34 28.83 20.36
CA THR A 720 2.08 29.23 19.71
C THR A 720 2.19 29.22 18.19
N ILE A 721 3.29 29.72 17.60
CA ILE A 721 3.51 29.68 16.14
C ILE A 721 3.51 28.23 15.60
N LEU A 722 4.14 27.30 16.30
CA LEU A 722 4.18 25.89 15.89
C LEU A 722 2.80 25.22 16.07
N GLU A 723 2.13 25.46 17.20
CA GLU A 723 0.85 24.86 17.58
C GLU A 723 -0.36 25.33 16.76
N GLN A 724 -0.40 26.60 16.33
CA GLN A 724 -1.49 27.17 15.50
C GLN A 724 -1.79 26.37 14.23
N THR A 725 -0.82 25.56 13.77
CA THR A 725 -0.95 24.64 12.62
C THR A 725 -2.15 23.68 12.73
N ASN A 726 -2.54 23.28 13.96
CA ASN A 726 -3.54 22.23 14.18
C ASN A 726 -5.00 22.70 14.05
N LYS A 727 -5.33 23.99 14.24
CA LYS A 727 -6.72 24.46 14.16
C LYS A 727 -7.19 24.66 12.72
N ASN A 728 -6.39 25.36 11.89
CA ASN A 728 -6.78 25.76 10.53
C ASN A 728 -6.69 24.64 9.47
N ASN A 729 -6.28 23.43 9.86
CA ASN A 729 -6.26 22.24 8.98
C ASN A 729 -7.24 21.13 9.45
N SER A 730 -8.18 21.49 10.32
CA SER A 730 -9.36 20.66 10.62
C SER A 730 -10.25 20.54 9.37
N PRO A 731 -10.86 19.37 9.09
CA PRO A 731 -11.73 19.16 7.93
C PRO A 731 -13.14 19.74 8.09
#